data_AF-A0A847GQ25-F1
#
_entry.id   AF-A0A847GQ25-F1
#
_cell.length_a   1.000
_cell.length_b   1.000
_cell.length_c   1.000
_cell.angle_alpha   90.00
_cell.angle_beta   90.00
_cell.angle_gamma   90.00
#
_symmetry.space_group_name_H-M   'P 1'
#
loop_
_entity.id
_entity.type
_entity.pdbx_description
1 polymer ?
#
loop_
_entity_poly.entity_id
_entity_poly.type
_entity_poly.pdbx_seq_one_letter_code
_entity_poly.pdbx_strand_id
1 'polypeptide(L)'
;MKSVLSVLAACTLFAAIQDTASAEFRAGAAIVDVTPQQWPVLVNGGMTSRSADKVKAPVTARAIVLDDGRTRLAIVIVDSCMMPRELLDEAKQLAARRTKIRADQMLIAATHSHTAPSSMGCLGTDADEAYVPFLREKLVEAIAAAEANLEPARVGWAVAKAAEFTALRQWVRRPDRLADDPFGNPTVRANMHAGAKWDDAVGEAGPEDPDLSLISLQARDGRPLAVLANFSMHYFGDQALSPDYYGVFRDVLKTRLAGADDGKHPAFVGIMSHGCSGDIWLRDYTRPAGSRHEDWTLDSYANGLAEIALAACQTVAYREDVDLAMAEARLPLKYRVPNKQLLEWAQRIVAEMGDRPPKTTAEVYAREQIILNERQATEIVVQALRIGEIAIATTPNETYALTGWKLKLQSPLAHTMVIELANGGDGYIPPPEQYPLGGYNTWPARSAGLEVMAEPKIVQAGLQLLEQVAGRPRRKYQQTRGSAAAALAAAKPMAYWRLDEFAGPRAVDSSGQNRDAIYEPGVLFFLEGPRSDVYCADGETNRAAHFAGGRIETRLAGLKDRYTLSLWFWNGMPADGRETAGWICSRGHNHGLGPHGDHLGVGGTATAPGRLIFQHGDAHRGTKPLAGRTEIARWTWNHVALVREGQAVRVYLNGQPQPEIEANVPADFPAGFDQWFFGGRCDNDSNWEGRLDEIAVFDRPLSAEEIAKLAPR
;
A
#
# COMPACT_ATOMS: atom_id res chain seq x y z
N MET A 1 12.47 -12.56 -84.56
CA MET A 1 13.52 -12.60 -83.50
C MET A 1 12.83 -12.85 -82.17
N LYS A 2 13.28 -13.87 -81.42
CA LYS A 2 13.32 -14.04 -79.94
C LYS A 2 12.20 -13.33 -79.13
N SER A 3 11.43 -13.92 -78.22
CA SER A 3 11.64 -15.08 -77.35
C SER A 3 10.45 -15.19 -76.37
N VAL A 4 9.95 -16.41 -76.18
CA VAL A 4 9.63 -17.07 -74.89
C VAL A 4 8.45 -16.56 -74.01
N LEU A 5 7.71 -17.57 -73.50
CA LEU A 5 6.84 -17.66 -72.30
C LEU A 5 5.39 -17.16 -72.40
N SER A 6 4.42 -18.10 -72.35
CA SER A 6 3.69 -18.41 -71.10
C SER A 6 2.71 -19.58 -71.29
N VAL A 7 2.90 -20.63 -70.47
CA VAL A 7 1.97 -21.75 -70.28
C VAL A 7 0.91 -21.30 -69.27
N LEU A 8 -0.38 -21.30 -69.67
CA LEU A 8 -1.50 -21.12 -68.73
C LEU A 8 -1.93 -22.50 -68.21
N ALA A 9 -1.64 -22.77 -66.94
CA ALA A 9 -2.24 -23.86 -66.19
C ALA A 9 -3.37 -23.30 -65.32
N ALA A 10 -4.58 -23.81 -65.51
CA ALA A 10 -5.74 -23.50 -64.70
C ALA A 10 -5.62 -24.23 -63.35
N CYS A 11 -5.34 -23.48 -62.27
CA CYS A 11 -5.47 -23.95 -60.90
C CYS A 11 -6.74 -23.34 -60.29
N THR A 12 -7.74 -24.19 -60.08
CA THR A 12 -8.92 -23.94 -59.25
C THR A 12 -8.51 -23.62 -57.81
N LEU A 13 -8.75 -22.38 -57.38
CA LEU A 13 -8.64 -21.95 -55.99
C LEU A 13 -9.82 -22.55 -55.19
N PHE A 14 -9.56 -23.58 -54.38
CA PHE A 14 -10.37 -23.84 -53.20
C PHE A 14 -9.92 -22.84 -52.13
N ALA A 15 -10.65 -21.74 -52.00
CA ALA A 15 -10.52 -20.87 -50.83
C ALA A 15 -11.06 -21.64 -49.62
N ALA A 16 -10.17 -22.24 -48.84
CA ALA A 16 -10.50 -22.67 -47.50
C ALA A 16 -10.84 -21.40 -46.71
N ILE A 17 -12.13 -21.14 -46.52
CA ILE A 17 -12.61 -20.24 -45.48
C ILE A 17 -12.20 -20.95 -44.18
N GLN A 18 -11.03 -20.59 -43.65
CA GLN A 18 -10.76 -20.84 -42.25
C GLN A 18 -11.71 -19.92 -41.49
N ASP A 19 -12.88 -20.45 -41.13
CA ASP A 19 -13.63 -19.95 -40.00
C ASP A 19 -12.65 -19.98 -38.82
N THR A 20 -12.10 -18.82 -38.47
CA THR A 20 -11.52 -18.63 -37.15
C THR A 20 -12.69 -18.63 -36.18
N ALA A 21 -13.21 -19.82 -35.87
CA ALA A 21 -14.10 -20.01 -34.74
C ALA A 21 -13.32 -19.56 -33.51
N SER A 22 -13.57 -18.33 -33.04
CA SER A 22 -13.14 -17.91 -31.71
C SER A 22 -13.79 -18.88 -30.75
N ALA A 23 -12.98 -19.59 -29.97
CA ALA A 23 -13.52 -20.55 -29.02
C ALA A 23 -14.33 -19.79 -27.96
N GLU A 24 -15.50 -20.32 -27.63
CA GLU A 24 -16.46 -19.67 -26.72
C GLU A 24 -15.88 -19.54 -25.30
N PHE A 25 -15.94 -18.34 -24.71
CA PHE A 25 -15.56 -18.12 -23.31
C PHE A 25 -16.47 -18.90 -22.37
N ARG A 26 -15.87 -19.61 -21.42
CA ARG A 26 -16.56 -20.44 -20.43
C ARG A 26 -16.10 -20.11 -19.03
N ALA A 27 -17.02 -20.23 -18.08
CA ALA A 27 -16.74 -20.09 -16.67
C ALA A 27 -17.45 -21.19 -15.88
N GLY A 28 -16.83 -21.60 -14.78
CA GLY A 28 -17.38 -22.55 -13.83
C GLY A 28 -16.96 -22.15 -12.43
N ALA A 29 -17.83 -22.35 -11.45
CA ALA A 29 -17.56 -22.00 -10.07
C ALA A 29 -18.01 -23.10 -9.11
N ALA A 30 -17.33 -23.21 -7.97
CA ALA A 30 -17.67 -24.19 -6.94
C ALA A 30 -17.32 -23.68 -5.54
N ILE A 31 -18.02 -24.21 -4.54
CA ILE A 31 -17.75 -24.02 -3.12
C ILE A 31 -17.48 -25.40 -2.52
N VAL A 32 -16.37 -25.52 -1.80
CA VAL A 32 -16.02 -26.73 -1.05
C VAL A 32 -15.86 -26.37 0.42
N ASP A 33 -16.47 -27.17 1.29
CA ASP A 33 -16.32 -27.04 2.74
C ASP A 33 -14.92 -27.50 3.17
N VAL A 34 -14.19 -26.61 3.85
CA VAL A 34 -12.87 -26.87 4.41
C VAL A 34 -12.87 -26.77 5.93
N THR A 35 -14.04 -26.89 6.58
CA THR A 35 -14.16 -26.92 8.03
C THR A 35 -13.43 -28.14 8.60
N PRO A 36 -12.60 -27.98 9.66
CA PRO A 36 -11.82 -29.07 10.23
C PRO A 36 -12.73 -30.19 10.75
N GLN A 37 -12.30 -31.42 10.54
CA GLN A 37 -13.03 -32.62 10.99
C GLN A 37 -12.52 -33.16 12.34
N GLN A 38 -11.38 -32.65 12.82
CA GLN A 38 -10.78 -33.02 14.09
C GLN A 38 -10.71 -31.81 15.01
N TRP A 39 -10.94 -32.05 16.30
CA TRP A 39 -11.03 -31.01 17.33
C TRP A 39 -10.26 -31.43 18.59
N PRO A 40 -9.68 -30.48 19.35
CA PRO A 40 -9.58 -29.05 19.05
C PRO A 40 -8.61 -28.79 17.89
N VAL A 41 -8.75 -27.64 17.22
CA VAL A 41 -7.89 -27.22 16.10
C VAL A 41 -7.12 -25.96 16.46
N LEU A 42 -5.86 -25.83 16.03
CA LEU A 42 -5.09 -24.59 16.20
C LEU A 42 -5.66 -23.46 15.34
N VAL A 43 -5.56 -22.23 15.82
CA VAL A 43 -6.06 -21.04 15.11
C VAL A 43 -5.01 -19.94 15.06
N ASN A 44 -4.72 -19.45 13.86
CA ASN A 44 -3.77 -18.35 13.61
C ASN A 44 -4.40 -16.96 13.84
N GLY A 45 -3.54 -15.93 13.93
CA GLY A 45 -3.93 -14.52 14.07
C GLY A 45 -3.57 -13.90 15.43
N GLY A 46 -3.19 -14.72 16.41
CA GLY A 46 -2.71 -14.26 17.72
C GLY A 46 -1.19 -14.21 17.83
N MET A 47 -0.68 -13.40 18.76
CA MET A 47 0.74 -13.41 19.16
C MET A 47 1.13 -14.78 19.77
N THR A 48 0.27 -15.33 20.61
CA THR A 48 0.41 -16.65 21.23
C THR A 48 -0.60 -17.64 20.67
N SER A 49 -0.28 -18.93 20.77
CA SER A 49 -1.15 -20.00 20.27
C SER A 49 -2.48 -20.07 21.02
N ARG A 50 -3.54 -20.39 20.27
CA ARG A 50 -4.86 -20.74 20.79
C ARG A 50 -5.47 -21.85 19.95
N SER A 51 -6.47 -22.52 20.52
CA SER A 51 -7.27 -23.53 19.83
C SER A 51 -8.75 -23.17 19.85
N ALA A 52 -9.50 -23.73 18.91
CA ALA A 52 -10.97 -23.68 18.89
C ALA A 52 -11.54 -25.10 18.96
N ASP A 53 -12.71 -25.22 19.60
CA ASP A 53 -13.51 -26.44 19.74
C ASP A 53 -14.89 -26.33 19.06
N LYS A 54 -15.21 -25.15 18.51
CA LYS A 54 -16.51 -24.82 17.93
C LYS A 54 -16.37 -24.04 16.64
N VAL A 55 -17.29 -24.32 15.72
CA VAL A 55 -17.52 -23.57 14.49
C VAL A 55 -18.76 -22.71 14.62
N LYS A 56 -18.65 -21.41 14.33
CA LYS A 56 -19.79 -20.49 14.24
C LYS A 56 -20.38 -20.50 12.83
N ALA A 57 -19.51 -20.49 11.83
CA ALA A 57 -19.90 -20.59 10.43
C ALA A 57 -18.83 -21.39 9.64
N PRO A 58 -19.23 -22.20 8.66
CA PRO A 58 -18.29 -23.01 7.89
C PRO A 58 -17.22 -22.17 7.17
N VAL A 59 -15.99 -22.66 7.21
CA VAL A 59 -14.89 -22.15 6.40
C VAL A 59 -14.83 -22.95 5.09
N THR A 60 -14.53 -22.28 4.00
CA THR A 60 -14.74 -22.78 2.64
C THR A 60 -13.61 -22.38 1.70
N ALA A 61 -13.39 -23.20 0.67
CA ALA A 61 -12.61 -22.85 -0.51
C ALA A 61 -13.59 -22.57 -1.67
N ARG A 62 -13.44 -21.41 -2.32
CA ARG A 62 -14.26 -21.00 -3.46
C ARG A 62 -13.40 -20.90 -4.69
N ALA A 63 -13.73 -21.69 -5.70
CA ALA A 63 -12.98 -21.78 -6.94
C ALA A 63 -13.79 -21.19 -8.10
N ILE A 64 -13.11 -20.46 -8.97
CA ILE A 64 -13.54 -20.06 -10.31
C ILE A 64 -12.56 -20.69 -11.30
N VAL A 65 -13.08 -21.29 -12.37
CA VAL A 65 -12.30 -21.73 -13.53
C VAL A 65 -12.78 -20.95 -14.75
N LEU A 66 -11.84 -20.40 -15.51
CA LEU A 66 -12.10 -19.65 -16.75
C LEU A 66 -11.40 -20.35 -17.91
N ASP A 67 -12.04 -20.36 -19.08
CA ASP A 67 -11.52 -20.98 -20.30
C ASP A 67 -11.91 -20.15 -21.54
N ASP A 68 -10.95 -19.71 -22.34
CA ASP A 68 -11.17 -19.06 -23.64
C ASP A 68 -10.91 -20.01 -24.83
N GLY A 69 -10.78 -21.30 -24.56
CA GLY A 69 -10.43 -22.37 -25.50
C GLY A 69 -8.95 -22.47 -25.85
N ARG A 70 -8.11 -21.52 -25.42
CA ARG A 70 -6.64 -21.54 -25.58
C ARG A 70 -5.94 -21.65 -24.23
N THR A 71 -6.41 -20.86 -23.27
CA THR A 71 -5.93 -20.74 -21.90
C THR A 71 -7.05 -21.15 -20.96
N ARG A 72 -6.71 -22.01 -20.00
CA ARG A 72 -7.59 -22.38 -18.89
C ARG A 72 -6.89 -22.12 -17.58
N LEU A 73 -7.51 -21.37 -16.69
CA LEU A 73 -6.94 -20.96 -15.40
C LEU A 73 -7.94 -21.12 -14.25
N ALA A 74 -7.42 -21.21 -13.02
CA ALA A 74 -8.20 -21.27 -11.78
C ALA A 74 -7.83 -20.15 -10.81
N ILE A 75 -8.84 -19.64 -10.11
CA ILE A 75 -8.71 -18.71 -8.98
C ILE A 75 -9.43 -19.34 -7.79
N VAL A 76 -8.72 -19.56 -6.68
CA VAL A 76 -9.27 -20.16 -5.46
C VAL A 76 -9.05 -19.23 -4.28
N ILE A 77 -10.12 -18.82 -3.62
CA ILE A 77 -10.06 -18.02 -2.39
C ILE A 77 -10.51 -18.89 -1.22
N VAL A 78 -9.67 -18.94 -0.19
CA VAL A 78 -9.80 -19.89 0.92
C VAL A 78 -9.96 -19.11 2.22
N ASP A 79 -10.96 -19.49 3.02
CA ASP A 79 -11.12 -18.99 4.38
C ASP A 79 -9.99 -19.54 5.28
N SER A 80 -8.87 -18.80 5.30
CA SER A 80 -7.67 -19.12 6.07
C SER A 80 -6.99 -17.81 6.49
N CYS A 81 -6.17 -17.85 7.53
CA CYS A 81 -5.33 -16.71 7.91
C CYS A 81 -4.21 -16.54 6.87
N MET A 82 -3.44 -17.59 6.62
CA MET A 82 -2.32 -17.62 5.70
C MET A 82 -2.08 -19.08 5.28
N MET A 83 -1.43 -19.32 4.13
CA MET A 83 -1.11 -20.67 3.65
C MET A 83 0.33 -20.74 3.12
N PRO A 84 1.10 -21.80 3.41
CA PRO A 84 2.49 -21.89 3.00
C PRO A 84 2.58 -22.31 1.53
N ARG A 85 3.59 -21.80 0.80
CA ARG A 85 3.80 -22.10 -0.62
C ARG A 85 3.85 -23.61 -0.89
N GLU A 86 4.51 -24.38 -0.03
CA GLU A 86 4.69 -25.83 -0.21
C GLU A 86 3.35 -26.58 -0.28
N LEU A 87 2.41 -26.23 0.60
CA LEU A 87 1.05 -26.77 0.59
C LEU A 87 0.33 -26.45 -0.72
N LEU A 88 0.45 -25.19 -1.16
CA LEU A 88 -0.25 -24.69 -2.35
C LEU A 88 0.33 -25.29 -3.63
N ASP A 89 1.65 -25.40 -3.73
CA ASP A 89 2.33 -26.04 -4.86
C ASP A 89 1.93 -27.51 -4.99
N GLU A 90 1.88 -28.24 -3.87
CA GLU A 90 1.45 -29.64 -3.88
C GLU A 90 -0.03 -29.78 -4.31
N ALA A 91 -0.92 -28.95 -3.77
CA ALA A 91 -2.33 -28.93 -4.17
C ALA A 91 -2.50 -28.63 -5.66
N LYS A 92 -1.77 -27.66 -6.20
CA LYS A 92 -1.81 -27.31 -7.63
C LYS A 92 -1.31 -28.46 -8.51
N GLN A 93 -0.23 -29.13 -8.11
CA GLN A 93 0.28 -30.29 -8.85
C GLN A 93 -0.72 -31.46 -8.87
N LEU A 94 -1.39 -31.71 -7.73
CA LEU A 94 -2.45 -32.72 -7.64
C LEU A 94 -3.67 -32.33 -8.51
N ALA A 95 -4.09 -31.08 -8.47
CA ALA A 95 -5.18 -30.56 -9.29
C ALA A 95 -4.86 -30.63 -10.79
N ALA A 96 -3.63 -30.33 -11.19
CA ALA A 96 -3.20 -30.39 -12.59
C ALA A 96 -3.21 -31.82 -13.16
N ARG A 97 -3.11 -32.84 -12.31
CA ARG A 97 -3.28 -34.25 -12.72
C ARG A 97 -4.75 -34.65 -12.89
N ARG A 98 -5.69 -33.92 -12.29
CA ARG A 98 -7.14 -34.21 -12.28
C ARG A 98 -7.95 -33.32 -13.20
N THR A 99 -7.36 -32.23 -13.69
CA THR A 99 -8.01 -31.20 -14.49
C THR A 99 -7.21 -30.91 -15.76
N LYS A 100 -7.71 -30.04 -16.64
CA LYS A 100 -6.96 -29.56 -17.81
C LYS A 100 -6.15 -28.29 -17.52
N ILE A 101 -6.07 -27.89 -16.25
CA ILE A 101 -5.46 -26.64 -15.81
C ILE A 101 -4.01 -26.94 -15.42
N ARG A 102 -3.06 -26.17 -15.94
CA ARG A 102 -1.66 -26.31 -15.55
C ARG A 102 -1.44 -25.71 -14.15
N ALA A 103 -0.47 -26.22 -13.40
CA ALA A 103 -0.19 -25.73 -12.05
C ALA A 103 0.21 -24.23 -12.01
N ASP A 104 0.90 -23.75 -13.04
CA ASP A 104 1.27 -22.34 -13.23
C ASP A 104 0.10 -21.45 -13.71
N GLN A 105 -1.08 -22.04 -13.95
CA GLN A 105 -2.32 -21.36 -14.29
C GLN A 105 -3.34 -21.43 -13.15
N MET A 106 -2.86 -21.61 -11.91
CA MET A 106 -3.68 -21.66 -10.70
C MET A 106 -3.22 -20.59 -9.71
N LEU A 107 -4.16 -19.76 -9.25
CA LEU A 107 -4.00 -18.83 -8.14
C LEU A 107 -4.77 -19.39 -6.94
N ILE A 108 -4.12 -19.54 -5.79
CA ILE A 108 -4.78 -19.89 -4.53
C ILE A 108 -4.41 -18.82 -3.48
N ALA A 109 -5.39 -18.16 -2.88
CA ALA A 109 -5.17 -17.09 -1.91
C ALA A 109 -6.01 -17.25 -0.64
N ALA A 110 -5.50 -16.73 0.48
CA ALA A 110 -6.22 -16.69 1.75
C ALA A 110 -7.11 -15.43 1.85
N THR A 111 -8.22 -15.51 2.59
CA THR A 111 -9.00 -14.33 2.96
C THR A 111 -8.36 -13.52 4.08
N HIS A 112 -7.38 -14.08 4.78
CA HIS A 112 -6.81 -13.53 6.00
C HIS A 112 -7.78 -13.50 7.21
N SER A 113 -8.60 -14.55 7.36
CA SER A 113 -9.40 -14.72 8.58
C SER A 113 -8.52 -15.11 9.77
N HIS A 114 -8.47 -14.26 10.81
CA HIS A 114 -7.79 -14.52 12.09
C HIS A 114 -8.57 -15.48 13.00
N THR A 115 -9.61 -16.12 12.46
CA THR A 115 -10.46 -17.10 13.15
C THR A 115 -10.61 -18.41 12.38
N ALA A 116 -9.76 -18.66 11.38
CA ALA A 116 -9.72 -19.91 10.61
C ALA A 116 -8.65 -20.90 11.13
N PRO A 117 -8.77 -22.21 10.84
CA PRO A 117 -7.75 -23.20 11.22
C PRO A 117 -6.34 -22.81 10.78
N SER A 118 -5.34 -23.12 11.62
CA SER A 118 -3.94 -22.88 11.32
C SER A 118 -3.44 -23.80 10.20
N SER A 119 -3.26 -23.23 9.01
CA SER A 119 -2.71 -23.93 7.83
C SER A 119 -1.19 -23.79 7.70
N MET A 120 -0.57 -22.91 8.50
CA MET A 120 0.88 -22.67 8.56
C MET A 120 1.27 -22.16 9.93
N GLY A 121 2.52 -22.41 10.35
CA GLY A 121 3.04 -21.80 11.57
C GLY A 121 3.33 -20.30 11.40
N CYS A 122 2.86 -19.49 12.33
CA CYS A 122 3.05 -18.03 12.38
C CYS A 122 3.11 -17.57 13.84
N LEU A 123 4.12 -16.74 14.18
CA LEU A 123 4.36 -16.24 15.54
C LEU A 123 4.36 -17.39 16.56
N GLY A 124 3.57 -17.28 17.64
CA GLY A 124 3.44 -18.28 18.68
C GLY A 124 2.64 -19.53 18.28
N THR A 125 2.04 -19.57 17.10
CA THR A 125 1.15 -20.67 16.66
C THR A 125 1.84 -21.53 15.61
N ASP A 126 1.69 -22.84 15.73
CA ASP A 126 2.20 -23.81 14.75
C ASP A 126 1.10 -24.20 13.76
N ALA A 127 1.49 -24.84 12.65
CA ALA A 127 0.51 -25.42 11.72
C ALA A 127 -0.25 -26.56 12.41
N ASP A 128 -1.54 -26.69 12.14
CA ASP A 128 -2.29 -27.83 12.64
C ASP A 128 -2.00 -29.08 11.79
N GLU A 129 -1.33 -30.07 12.38
CA GLU A 129 -0.84 -31.25 11.67
C GLU A 129 -1.95 -32.07 11.02
N ALA A 130 -3.14 -32.12 11.64
CA ALA A 130 -4.28 -32.86 11.11
C ALA A 130 -5.01 -32.08 10.00
N TYR A 131 -5.02 -30.75 10.10
CA TYR A 131 -5.74 -29.90 9.15
C TYR A 131 -5.05 -29.75 7.80
N VAL A 132 -3.72 -29.62 7.79
CA VAL A 132 -2.96 -29.32 6.56
C VAL A 132 -3.19 -30.33 5.43
N PRO A 133 -3.10 -31.67 5.66
CA PRO A 133 -3.38 -32.65 4.61
C PRO A 133 -4.85 -32.65 4.16
N PHE A 134 -5.78 -32.40 5.07
CA PHE A 134 -7.21 -32.30 4.75
C PHE A 134 -7.48 -31.10 3.84
N LEU A 135 -6.93 -29.93 4.18
CA LEU A 135 -7.06 -28.73 3.37
C LEU A 135 -6.50 -28.96 1.95
N ARG A 136 -5.32 -29.58 1.83
CA ARG A 136 -4.71 -29.91 0.53
C ARG A 136 -5.68 -30.62 -0.41
N GLU A 137 -6.29 -31.70 0.06
CA GLU A 137 -7.24 -32.48 -0.76
C GLU A 137 -8.49 -31.68 -1.11
N LYS A 138 -8.96 -30.83 -0.20
CA LYS A 138 -10.11 -29.95 -0.45
C LYS A 138 -9.84 -28.85 -1.47
N LEU A 139 -8.62 -28.32 -1.54
CA LEU A 139 -8.22 -27.39 -2.59
C LEU A 139 -8.25 -28.06 -3.97
N VAL A 140 -7.77 -29.30 -4.05
CA VAL A 140 -7.84 -30.11 -5.29
C VAL A 140 -9.29 -30.37 -5.70
N GLU A 141 -10.15 -30.71 -4.73
CA GLU A 141 -11.59 -30.89 -4.94
C GLU A 141 -12.25 -29.63 -5.47
N ALA A 142 -11.96 -28.46 -4.89
CA ALA A 142 -12.54 -27.18 -5.29
C ALA A 142 -12.22 -26.84 -6.76
N ILE A 143 -10.96 -27.01 -7.16
CA ILE A 143 -10.53 -26.73 -8.54
C ILE A 143 -11.21 -27.71 -9.51
N ALA A 144 -11.23 -29.00 -9.20
CA ALA A 144 -11.86 -30.01 -10.05
C ALA A 144 -13.38 -29.81 -10.18
N ALA A 145 -14.05 -29.43 -9.08
CA ALA A 145 -15.49 -29.14 -9.08
C ALA A 145 -15.83 -27.89 -9.91
N ALA A 146 -15.03 -26.82 -9.80
CA ALA A 146 -15.23 -25.62 -10.61
C ALA A 146 -14.98 -25.88 -12.10
N GLU A 147 -13.99 -26.71 -12.45
CA GLU A 147 -13.77 -27.12 -13.85
C GLU A 147 -14.94 -27.97 -14.40
N ALA A 148 -15.47 -28.88 -13.60
CA ALA A 148 -16.63 -29.70 -13.98
C ALA A 148 -17.88 -28.86 -14.26
N ASN A 149 -17.98 -27.69 -13.63
CA ASN A 149 -19.08 -26.74 -13.79
C ASN A 149 -18.89 -25.74 -14.94
N LEU A 150 -17.86 -25.89 -15.79
CA LEU A 150 -17.63 -24.99 -16.93
C LEU A 150 -18.84 -24.97 -17.89
N GLU A 151 -19.45 -23.80 -18.06
CA GLU A 151 -20.50 -23.53 -19.05
C GLU A 151 -20.20 -22.25 -19.85
N PRO A 152 -20.78 -22.07 -21.04
CA PRO A 152 -20.69 -20.82 -21.78
C PRO A 152 -21.07 -19.60 -20.96
N ALA A 153 -20.19 -18.60 -20.95
CA ALA A 153 -20.30 -17.49 -20.03
C ALA A 153 -19.96 -16.14 -20.67
N ARG A 154 -20.18 -15.09 -19.89
CA ARG A 154 -19.77 -13.73 -20.13
C ARG A 154 -19.11 -13.21 -18.85
N VAL A 155 -18.19 -12.28 -18.99
CA VAL A 155 -17.50 -11.62 -17.86
C VAL A 155 -17.60 -10.12 -17.98
N GLY A 156 -17.65 -9.45 -16.84
CA GLY A 156 -17.41 -8.02 -16.76
C GLY A 156 -16.84 -7.64 -15.39
N TRP A 157 -16.52 -6.37 -15.22
CA TRP A 157 -15.87 -5.87 -14.01
C TRP A 157 -16.36 -4.45 -13.69
N ALA A 158 -16.20 -4.07 -12.44
CA ALA A 158 -16.46 -2.71 -11.95
C ALA A 158 -15.52 -2.38 -10.80
N VAL A 159 -15.38 -1.08 -10.52
CA VAL A 159 -14.67 -0.57 -9.34
C VAL A 159 -15.57 0.47 -8.70
N ALA A 160 -15.78 0.35 -7.39
CA ALA A 160 -16.45 1.35 -6.57
C ALA A 160 -15.50 1.85 -5.48
N LYS A 161 -15.80 3.02 -4.92
CA LYS A 161 -15.07 3.57 -3.78
C LYS A 161 -15.81 3.20 -2.49
N ALA A 162 -15.10 2.56 -1.56
CA ALA A 162 -15.60 2.18 -0.23
C ALA A 162 -14.73 2.77 0.87
N ALA A 163 -14.36 4.05 0.74
CA ALA A 163 -13.44 4.75 1.66
C ALA A 163 -13.89 4.74 3.13
N GLU A 164 -15.19 4.66 3.41
CA GLU A 164 -15.69 4.56 4.78
C GLU A 164 -15.26 3.24 5.46
N PHE A 165 -15.04 2.17 4.69
CA PHE A 165 -14.82 0.80 5.19
C PHE A 165 -13.33 0.44 5.35
N THR A 166 -12.42 1.37 5.09
CA THR A 166 -10.97 1.17 5.18
C THR A 166 -10.33 2.39 5.83
N ALA A 167 -9.29 2.16 6.63
CA ALA A 167 -8.50 3.22 7.25
C ALA A 167 -7.07 2.76 7.57
N LEU A 168 -6.11 3.68 7.56
CA LEU A 168 -4.73 3.36 7.93
C LEU A 168 -4.58 3.08 9.44
N ARG A 169 -3.99 1.94 9.80
CA ARG A 169 -3.61 1.60 11.19
C ARG A 169 -2.13 1.80 11.52
N GLN A 170 -1.24 1.95 10.55
CA GLN A 170 0.19 2.23 10.82
C GLN A 170 0.40 3.73 11.02
N TRP A 171 0.85 4.13 12.20
CA TRP A 171 1.05 5.54 12.56
C TRP A 171 2.46 5.80 13.06
N VAL A 172 3.01 6.94 12.65
CA VAL A 172 4.32 7.47 13.02
C VAL A 172 4.22 8.04 14.43
N ARG A 173 4.99 7.50 15.38
CA ARG A 173 5.01 7.98 16.78
C ARG A 173 5.69 9.35 16.88
N ARG A 174 5.67 10.02 18.02
CA ARG A 174 6.56 11.17 18.24
C ARG A 174 7.98 10.70 18.55
N PRO A 175 9.01 11.51 18.23
CA PRO A 175 10.40 11.18 18.55
C PRO A 175 10.65 11.04 20.07
N ASP A 176 9.86 11.71 20.92
CA ASP A 176 9.93 11.60 22.40
C ASP A 176 8.94 10.59 22.99
N ARG A 177 8.30 9.79 22.14
CA ARG A 177 7.36 8.72 22.50
C ARG A 177 7.72 7.47 21.72
N LEU A 178 8.96 7.00 21.84
CA LEU A 178 9.35 5.69 21.30
C LEU A 178 8.84 4.58 22.22
N ALA A 179 8.67 3.37 21.67
CA ALA A 179 8.39 2.17 22.45
C ALA A 179 9.51 1.16 22.22
N ASP A 180 9.62 0.20 23.14
CA ASP A 180 10.56 -0.89 23.01
C ASP A 180 10.07 -1.94 22.02
N ASP A 181 10.98 -2.44 21.20
CA ASP A 181 10.76 -3.62 20.38
C ASP A 181 10.81 -4.91 21.22
N PRO A 182 10.39 -6.06 20.67
CA PRO A 182 10.43 -7.35 21.37
C PRO A 182 11.83 -7.81 21.80
N PHE A 183 12.89 -7.14 21.33
CA PHE A 183 14.29 -7.42 21.67
C PHE A 183 14.81 -6.48 22.77
N GLY A 184 13.99 -5.55 23.24
CA GLY A 184 14.29 -4.63 24.34
C GLY A 184 14.94 -3.31 23.93
N ASN A 185 14.88 -2.91 22.65
CA ASN A 185 15.46 -1.65 22.19
C ASN A 185 14.35 -0.61 21.87
N PRO A 186 14.55 0.69 22.18
CA PRO A 186 13.56 1.74 21.93
C PRO A 186 13.54 2.17 20.45
N THR A 187 13.18 1.25 19.55
CA THR A 187 13.26 1.43 18.09
C THR A 187 11.89 1.63 17.42
N VAL A 188 10.80 1.54 18.18
CA VAL A 188 9.44 1.61 17.64
C VAL A 188 9.03 3.05 17.38
N ARG A 189 9.35 3.52 16.18
CA ARG A 189 9.11 4.89 15.67
C ARG A 189 7.86 4.97 14.79
N ALA A 190 7.40 3.88 14.19
CA ALA A 190 6.06 3.72 13.61
C ALA A 190 5.46 2.39 14.09
N ASN A 191 4.15 2.34 14.36
CA ASN A 191 3.53 1.08 14.79
C ASN A 191 2.02 1.04 14.50
N MET A 192 1.50 -0.18 14.44
CA MET A 192 0.06 -0.40 14.33
C MET A 192 -0.67 0.20 15.51
N HIS A 193 -1.81 0.80 15.22
CA HIS A 193 -2.74 1.39 16.18
C HIS A 193 -2.14 2.49 17.07
N ALA A 194 -0.95 3.02 16.77
CA ALA A 194 -0.37 4.14 17.52
C ALA A 194 -1.26 5.41 17.44
N GLY A 195 -2.01 5.58 16.34
CA GLY A 195 -3.02 6.63 16.17
C GLY A 195 -4.22 6.53 17.14
N ALA A 196 -4.38 5.44 17.89
CA ALA A 196 -5.39 5.37 18.94
C ALA A 196 -5.16 6.41 20.05
N LYS A 197 -3.89 6.83 20.25
CA LYS A 197 -3.49 7.90 21.17
C LYS A 197 -2.84 9.04 20.38
N TRP A 198 -3.63 10.07 20.06
CA TRP A 198 -3.19 11.22 19.26
C TRP A 198 -1.99 11.98 19.81
N ASP A 199 -1.81 12.00 21.13
CA ASP A 199 -0.64 12.64 21.73
C ASP A 199 0.65 11.87 21.51
N ASP A 200 0.60 10.58 21.15
CA ASP A 200 1.78 9.73 20.93
C ASP A 200 2.24 9.71 19.47
N ALA A 201 1.45 10.23 18.52
CA ALA A 201 1.67 10.06 17.09
C ALA A 201 1.72 11.38 16.35
N VAL A 202 2.54 11.50 15.32
CA VAL A 202 2.66 12.70 14.47
C VAL A 202 1.90 12.59 13.16
N GLY A 203 1.43 11.39 12.78
CA GLY A 203 0.55 11.20 11.63
C GLY A 203 0.57 9.77 11.12
N GLU A 204 -0.19 9.56 10.06
CA GLU A 204 -0.25 8.35 9.24
C GLU A 204 1.11 8.02 8.61
N ALA A 205 1.37 6.73 8.39
CA ALA A 205 2.60 6.24 7.79
C ALA A 205 2.47 5.85 6.30
N GLY A 206 1.33 6.05 5.66
CA GLY A 206 1.08 5.62 4.28
C GLY A 206 -0.30 6.02 3.75
N PRO A 207 -0.63 5.66 2.50
CA PRO A 207 -1.95 5.87 1.92
C PRO A 207 -2.94 4.78 2.31
N GLU A 208 -4.21 5.01 1.99
CA GLU A 208 -5.27 4.00 2.00
C GLU A 208 -5.60 3.53 0.57
N ASP A 209 -6.30 2.41 0.44
CA ASP A 209 -6.82 1.89 -0.83
C ASP A 209 -8.34 1.67 -0.75
N PRO A 210 -9.16 2.65 -1.17
CA PRO A 210 -10.62 2.58 -1.08
C PRO A 210 -11.27 1.80 -2.22
N ASP A 211 -10.50 1.22 -3.16
CA ASP A 211 -11.07 0.54 -4.32
C ASP A 211 -11.67 -0.82 -3.93
N LEU A 212 -13.00 -0.92 -4.02
CA LEU A 212 -13.72 -2.18 -4.05
C LEU A 212 -13.84 -2.62 -5.51
N SER A 213 -12.97 -3.53 -5.92
CA SER A 213 -12.92 -4.05 -7.29
C SER A 213 -13.72 -5.35 -7.40
N LEU A 214 -14.43 -5.56 -8.51
CA LEU A 214 -15.17 -6.80 -8.75
C LEU A 214 -15.03 -7.32 -10.16
N ILE A 215 -15.06 -8.65 -10.28
CA ILE A 215 -15.26 -9.39 -11.52
C ILE A 215 -16.55 -10.19 -11.37
N SER A 216 -17.48 -10.03 -12.32
CA SER A 216 -18.75 -10.74 -12.34
C SER A 216 -18.81 -11.69 -13.54
N LEU A 217 -19.28 -12.91 -13.29
CA LEU A 217 -19.41 -13.99 -14.25
C LEU A 217 -20.89 -14.37 -14.39
N GLN A 218 -21.36 -14.45 -15.63
CA GLN A 218 -22.75 -14.72 -15.96
C GLN A 218 -22.83 -15.77 -17.06
N ALA A 219 -23.76 -16.72 -16.96
CA ALA A 219 -24.08 -17.61 -18.07
C ALA A 219 -24.67 -16.81 -19.25
N ARG A 220 -24.66 -17.39 -20.44
CA ARG A 220 -25.25 -16.77 -21.64
C ARG A 220 -26.74 -16.47 -21.49
N ASP A 221 -27.48 -17.23 -20.69
CA ASP A 221 -28.89 -16.99 -20.41
C ASP A 221 -29.16 -15.84 -19.43
N GLY A 222 -28.11 -15.23 -18.86
CA GLY A 222 -28.22 -14.14 -17.88
C GLY A 222 -28.16 -14.60 -16.42
N ARG A 223 -28.09 -15.91 -16.15
CA ARG A 223 -27.96 -16.43 -14.78
C ARG A 223 -26.59 -16.09 -14.20
N PRO A 224 -26.50 -15.52 -12.99
CA PRO A 224 -25.21 -15.21 -12.38
C PRO A 224 -24.51 -16.49 -11.92
N LEU A 225 -23.22 -16.61 -12.23
CA LEU A 225 -22.38 -17.75 -11.87
C LEU A 225 -21.52 -17.46 -10.64
N ALA A 226 -20.82 -16.33 -10.66
CA ALA A 226 -19.97 -15.92 -9.54
C ALA A 226 -19.69 -14.41 -9.56
N VAL A 227 -19.36 -13.88 -8.38
CA VAL A 227 -18.75 -12.55 -8.23
C VAL A 227 -17.51 -12.69 -7.37
N LEU A 228 -16.37 -12.25 -7.90
CA LEU A 228 -15.12 -12.10 -7.17
C LEU A 228 -14.91 -10.62 -6.84
N ALA A 229 -15.05 -10.28 -5.57
CA ALA A 229 -14.68 -8.98 -5.03
C ALA A 229 -13.25 -8.99 -4.46
N ASN A 230 -12.62 -7.83 -4.41
CA ASN A 230 -11.32 -7.58 -3.79
C ASN A 230 -11.39 -6.24 -3.05
N PHE A 231 -11.00 -6.25 -1.78
CA PHE A 231 -11.01 -5.06 -0.94
C PHE A 231 -9.91 -5.11 0.12
N SER A 232 -9.35 -3.94 0.43
CA SER A 232 -8.28 -3.77 1.40
C SER A 232 -8.86 -3.50 2.79
N MET A 233 -9.12 -4.55 3.57
CA MET A 233 -9.37 -4.45 5.01
C MET A 233 -8.91 -5.74 5.70
N HIS A 234 -8.07 -5.58 6.73
CA HIS A 234 -7.29 -6.66 7.34
C HIS A 234 -8.12 -7.83 7.90
N TYR A 235 -8.97 -7.60 8.92
CA TYR A 235 -10.00 -8.52 9.40
C TYR A 235 -10.95 -7.78 10.32
N PHE A 236 -12.14 -8.33 10.59
CA PHE A 236 -13.05 -7.79 11.61
C PHE A 236 -12.83 -8.49 12.96
N GLY A 237 -12.81 -9.82 12.94
CA GLY A 237 -12.59 -10.68 14.09
C GLY A 237 -13.87 -11.32 14.63
N ASP A 238 -13.73 -12.53 15.17
CA ASP A 238 -14.81 -13.30 15.78
C ASP A 238 -14.27 -14.13 16.97
N GLN A 239 -15.14 -14.68 17.80
CA GLN A 239 -14.74 -15.45 18.99
C GLN A 239 -14.52 -16.94 18.68
N ALA A 240 -15.33 -17.52 17.79
CA ALA A 240 -15.27 -18.92 17.39
C ALA A 240 -14.80 -19.06 15.93
N LEU A 241 -14.58 -20.30 15.48
CA LEU A 241 -14.09 -20.55 14.14
C LEU A 241 -15.08 -20.01 13.09
N SER A 242 -14.58 -19.14 12.22
CA SER A 242 -15.42 -18.44 11.24
C SER A 242 -14.64 -17.95 10.00
N PRO A 243 -15.33 -17.71 8.88
CA PRO A 243 -14.80 -16.99 7.73
C PRO A 243 -14.71 -15.47 7.92
N ASP A 244 -14.97 -14.93 9.12
CA ASP A 244 -14.96 -13.48 9.41
C ASP A 244 -15.98 -12.69 8.54
N TYR A 245 -15.81 -11.38 8.37
CA TYR A 245 -16.71 -10.52 7.57
C TYR A 245 -16.83 -10.98 6.11
N TYR A 246 -15.81 -11.65 5.56
CA TYR A 246 -15.83 -12.26 4.23
C TYR A 246 -17.01 -13.24 4.08
N GLY A 247 -17.29 -13.98 5.17
CA GLY A 247 -18.38 -14.92 5.28
C GLY A 247 -19.77 -14.31 5.17
N VAL A 248 -19.98 -13.18 5.83
CA VAL A 248 -21.27 -12.49 5.74
C VAL A 248 -21.41 -11.79 4.40
N PHE A 249 -20.35 -11.14 3.91
CA PHE A 249 -20.35 -10.46 2.61
C PHE A 249 -20.77 -11.39 1.47
N ARG A 250 -20.16 -12.58 1.36
CA ARG A 250 -20.49 -13.53 0.28
C ARG A 250 -21.90 -14.11 0.41
N ASP A 251 -22.41 -14.25 1.64
CA ASP A 251 -23.76 -14.77 1.90
C ASP A 251 -24.81 -13.73 1.52
N VAL A 252 -24.52 -12.44 1.72
CA VAL A 252 -25.34 -11.33 1.21
C VAL A 252 -25.34 -11.35 -0.33
N LEU A 253 -24.18 -11.44 -0.98
CA LEU A 253 -24.13 -11.55 -2.45
C LEU A 253 -24.94 -12.75 -2.95
N LYS A 254 -24.78 -13.92 -2.32
CA LYS A 254 -25.55 -15.12 -2.68
C LYS A 254 -27.05 -14.87 -2.53
N THR A 255 -27.49 -14.34 -1.40
CA THR A 255 -28.92 -14.08 -1.14
C THR A 255 -29.51 -13.09 -2.14
N ARG A 256 -28.73 -12.09 -2.58
CA ARG A 256 -29.21 -10.97 -3.38
C ARG A 256 -29.07 -11.19 -4.88
N LEU A 257 -28.14 -12.04 -5.31
CA LEU A 257 -27.86 -12.30 -6.73
C LEU A 257 -28.29 -13.69 -7.19
N ALA A 258 -28.28 -14.71 -6.32
CA ALA A 258 -28.64 -16.05 -6.76
C ALA A 258 -30.09 -16.09 -7.24
N GLY A 259 -30.32 -16.77 -8.37
CA GLY A 259 -31.66 -17.17 -8.79
C GLY A 259 -32.22 -18.25 -7.86
N ALA A 260 -33.50 -18.60 -8.06
CA ALA A 260 -34.08 -19.77 -7.38
C ALA A 260 -33.29 -21.04 -7.76
N ASP A 261 -33.05 -21.91 -6.77
CA ASP A 261 -32.44 -23.22 -7.03
C ASP A 261 -33.39 -24.04 -7.90
N ASP A 262 -32.94 -24.38 -9.10
CA ASP A 262 -33.69 -25.16 -10.07
C ASP A 262 -33.27 -26.64 -10.10
N GLY A 263 -32.30 -27.03 -9.26
CA GLY A 263 -31.74 -28.38 -9.19
C GLY A 263 -31.03 -28.84 -10.47
N LYS A 264 -30.84 -27.96 -11.45
CA LYS A 264 -30.24 -28.27 -12.76
C LYS A 264 -28.89 -27.62 -12.93
N HIS A 265 -28.68 -26.45 -12.34
CA HIS A 265 -27.45 -25.69 -12.48
C HIS A 265 -26.67 -25.58 -11.16
N PRO A 266 -25.34 -25.42 -11.21
CA PRO A 266 -24.55 -25.12 -10.02
C PRO A 266 -25.03 -23.83 -9.32
N ALA A 267 -24.93 -23.82 -8.00
CA ALA A 267 -25.28 -22.65 -7.20
C ALA A 267 -24.32 -21.48 -7.45
N PHE A 268 -24.85 -20.26 -7.40
CA PHE A 268 -24.05 -19.04 -7.47
C PHE A 268 -22.96 -18.97 -6.37
N VAL A 269 -21.80 -18.43 -6.73
CA VAL A 269 -20.63 -18.31 -5.84
C VAL A 269 -20.22 -16.84 -5.62
N GLY A 270 -20.53 -16.30 -4.44
CA GLY A 270 -19.98 -15.02 -3.99
C GLY A 270 -18.59 -15.20 -3.36
N ILE A 271 -17.64 -14.33 -3.69
CA ILE A 271 -16.24 -14.41 -3.21
C ILE A 271 -15.76 -13.02 -2.83
N MET A 272 -15.04 -12.91 -1.71
CA MET A 272 -14.24 -11.75 -1.34
C MET A 272 -12.79 -12.20 -1.13
N SER A 273 -11.87 -11.62 -1.90
CA SER A 273 -10.42 -11.82 -1.77
C SER A 273 -9.78 -10.70 -0.95
N HIS A 274 -8.61 -10.97 -0.38
CA HIS A 274 -7.85 -10.03 0.42
C HIS A 274 -7.06 -9.05 -0.47
N GLY A 275 -7.32 -7.74 -0.33
CA GLY A 275 -6.53 -6.67 -0.94
C GLY A 275 -5.31 -6.30 -0.08
N CYS A 276 -4.52 -5.31 -0.52
CA CYS A 276 -3.31 -4.86 0.17
C CYS A 276 -3.63 -4.20 1.53
N SER A 277 -3.64 -4.99 2.60
CA SER A 277 -4.22 -4.59 3.89
C SER A 277 -3.23 -4.62 5.06
N GLY A 278 -1.93 -4.80 4.77
CA GLY A 278 -0.93 -4.98 5.81
C GLY A 278 -0.85 -3.81 6.81
N ASP A 279 -1.15 -2.60 6.36
CA ASP A 279 -1.21 -1.37 7.15
C ASP A 279 -2.62 -0.79 7.31
N ILE A 280 -3.66 -1.53 6.90
CA ILE A 280 -5.06 -1.09 6.84
C ILE A 280 -5.92 -1.78 7.91
N TRP A 281 -7.00 -1.13 8.33
CA TRP A 281 -7.96 -1.60 9.33
C TRP A 281 -9.32 -0.93 9.12
N LEU A 282 -10.33 -1.31 9.90
CA LEU A 282 -11.70 -0.79 9.80
C LEU A 282 -11.96 0.52 10.58
N ARG A 283 -11.02 1.00 11.41
CA ARG A 283 -11.18 2.18 12.29
C ARG A 283 -10.32 3.34 11.81
N ASP A 284 -10.97 4.45 11.50
CA ASP A 284 -10.33 5.71 11.16
C ASP A 284 -9.82 6.44 12.41
N TYR A 285 -8.52 6.33 12.67
CA TYR A 285 -7.89 7.03 13.79
C TYR A 285 -7.76 8.53 13.57
N THR A 286 -8.00 9.08 12.38
CA THR A 286 -8.03 10.55 12.17
C THR A 286 -9.27 11.20 12.82
N ARG A 287 -10.28 10.39 13.17
CA ARG A 287 -11.49 10.84 13.86
C ARG A 287 -11.37 10.71 15.39
N PRO A 288 -12.10 11.53 16.18
CA PRO A 288 -12.18 11.36 17.62
C PRO A 288 -12.72 9.99 18.04
N ALA A 289 -12.29 9.48 19.19
CA ALA A 289 -12.85 8.26 19.77
C ALA A 289 -14.38 8.40 19.98
N GLY A 290 -15.13 7.35 19.66
CA GLY A 290 -16.60 7.34 19.62
C GLY A 290 -17.21 7.76 18.29
N SER A 291 -16.39 8.18 17.32
CA SER A 291 -16.81 8.51 15.95
C SER A 291 -16.05 7.72 14.87
N ARG A 292 -15.33 6.66 15.28
CA ARG A 292 -14.55 5.76 14.43
C ARG A 292 -15.37 4.52 14.06
N HIS A 293 -16.69 4.66 14.06
CA HIS A 293 -17.66 3.59 13.87
C HIS A 293 -17.62 2.47 14.93
N GLU A 294 -17.17 2.76 16.16
CA GLU A 294 -16.97 1.75 17.22
C GLU A 294 -18.18 0.82 17.47
N ASP A 295 -19.37 1.25 17.08
CA ASP A 295 -20.65 0.56 17.11
C ASP A 295 -20.85 -0.50 16.01
N TRP A 296 -20.03 -0.52 14.95
CA TRP A 296 -20.11 -1.55 13.91
C TRP A 296 -20.01 -2.95 14.50
N THR A 297 -20.94 -3.79 14.07
CA THR A 297 -20.87 -5.25 14.17
C THR A 297 -20.35 -5.84 12.86
N LEU A 298 -19.86 -7.09 12.93
CA LEU A 298 -19.41 -7.85 11.76
C LEU A 298 -20.49 -7.85 10.66
N ASP A 299 -21.76 -8.06 11.05
CA ASP A 299 -22.88 -8.04 10.12
C ASP A 299 -23.10 -6.66 9.51
N SER A 300 -23.16 -5.59 10.31
CA SER A 300 -23.41 -4.24 9.80
C SER A 300 -22.33 -3.78 8.82
N TYR A 301 -21.06 -4.09 9.13
CA TYR A 301 -19.93 -3.78 8.28
C TYR A 301 -20.00 -4.55 6.95
N ALA A 302 -20.17 -5.87 7.01
CA ALA A 302 -20.21 -6.72 5.83
C ALA A 302 -21.42 -6.40 4.93
N ASN A 303 -22.59 -6.11 5.51
CA ASN A 303 -23.78 -5.68 4.77
C ASN A 303 -23.56 -4.35 4.06
N GLY A 304 -23.00 -3.34 4.74
CA GLY A 304 -22.71 -2.04 4.13
C GLY A 304 -21.76 -2.15 2.94
N LEU A 305 -20.68 -2.93 3.07
CA LEU A 305 -19.74 -3.18 1.99
C LEU A 305 -20.39 -3.98 0.84
N ALA A 306 -21.23 -4.96 1.16
CA ALA A 306 -21.96 -5.75 0.16
C ALA A 306 -22.94 -4.92 -0.65
N GLU A 307 -23.62 -3.93 -0.05
CA GLU A 307 -24.51 -3.03 -0.80
C GLU A 307 -23.74 -2.19 -1.83
N ILE A 308 -22.51 -1.74 -1.51
CA ILE A 308 -21.63 -1.08 -2.49
C ILE A 308 -21.27 -2.05 -3.63
N ALA A 309 -20.91 -3.30 -3.30
CA ALA A 309 -20.60 -4.32 -4.30
C ALA A 309 -21.79 -4.62 -5.22
N LEU A 310 -23.00 -4.72 -4.66
CA LEU A 310 -24.24 -4.97 -5.40
C LEU A 310 -24.58 -3.81 -6.34
N ALA A 311 -24.44 -2.56 -5.88
CA ALA A 311 -24.61 -1.38 -6.72
C ALA A 311 -23.59 -1.37 -7.87
N ALA A 312 -22.33 -1.71 -7.61
CA ALA A 312 -21.30 -1.81 -8.63
C ALA A 312 -21.58 -2.93 -9.64
N CYS A 313 -22.11 -4.09 -9.20
CA CYS A 313 -22.52 -5.19 -10.09
C CYS A 313 -23.57 -4.77 -11.12
N GLN A 314 -24.46 -3.82 -10.79
CA GLN A 314 -25.47 -3.30 -11.71
C GLN A 314 -24.87 -2.46 -12.85
N THR A 315 -23.64 -1.96 -12.69
CA THR A 315 -22.93 -1.15 -13.70
C THR A 315 -22.07 -1.98 -14.65
N VAL A 316 -21.99 -3.29 -14.43
CA VAL A 316 -21.09 -4.18 -15.17
C VAL A 316 -21.53 -4.31 -16.63
N ALA A 317 -20.60 -4.02 -17.55
CA ALA A 317 -20.74 -4.31 -18.97
C ALA A 317 -20.13 -5.69 -19.30
N TYR A 318 -20.98 -6.66 -19.63
CA TYR A 318 -20.56 -8.04 -19.92
C TYR A 318 -20.04 -8.23 -21.34
N ARG A 319 -19.06 -9.13 -21.47
CA ARG A 319 -18.39 -9.50 -22.73
C ARG A 319 -18.28 -11.02 -22.84
N GLU A 320 -18.41 -11.53 -24.06
CA GLU A 320 -18.34 -12.96 -24.39
C GLU A 320 -17.05 -13.36 -25.10
N ASP A 321 -16.37 -12.40 -25.72
CA ASP A 321 -15.11 -12.60 -26.44
C ASP A 321 -14.01 -11.95 -25.61
N VAL A 322 -13.43 -12.73 -24.69
CA VAL A 322 -12.38 -12.27 -23.78
C VAL A 322 -11.21 -13.24 -23.81
N ASP A 323 -10.02 -12.69 -23.98
CA ASP A 323 -8.80 -13.47 -23.88
C ASP A 323 -8.38 -13.64 -22.42
N LEU A 324 -7.78 -14.79 -22.14
CA LEU A 324 -7.16 -15.12 -20.88
C LEU A 324 -5.64 -15.24 -21.05
N ALA A 325 -4.91 -14.66 -20.11
CA ALA A 325 -3.48 -14.87 -19.97
C ALA A 325 -3.09 -14.91 -18.50
N MET A 326 -2.12 -15.75 -18.15
CA MET A 326 -1.56 -15.82 -16.81
C MET A 326 -0.09 -16.16 -16.89
N ALA A 327 0.71 -15.45 -16.10
CA ALA A 327 2.15 -15.63 -16.00
C ALA A 327 2.57 -15.72 -14.53
N GLU A 328 3.63 -16.49 -14.27
CA GLU A 328 4.20 -16.72 -12.94
C GLU A 328 5.69 -16.40 -12.95
N ALA A 329 6.18 -15.83 -11.85
CA ALA A 329 7.59 -15.73 -11.53
C ALA A 329 7.84 -16.32 -10.13
N ARG A 330 8.95 -17.05 -10.00
CA ARG A 330 9.45 -17.58 -8.73
C ARG A 330 10.72 -16.84 -8.35
N LEU A 331 10.77 -16.31 -7.13
CA LEU A 331 11.84 -15.43 -6.69
C LEU A 331 12.49 -15.97 -5.42
N PRO A 332 13.80 -16.28 -5.43
CA PRO A 332 14.52 -16.57 -4.20
C PRO A 332 14.74 -15.27 -3.42
N LEU A 333 14.35 -15.27 -2.14
CA LEU A 333 14.53 -14.14 -1.23
C LEU A 333 15.20 -14.61 0.06
N LYS A 334 16.03 -13.73 0.64
CA LYS A 334 16.67 -13.98 1.92
C LYS A 334 15.76 -13.58 3.07
N TYR A 335 15.90 -14.28 4.20
CA TYR A 335 15.39 -13.79 5.48
C TYR A 335 16.39 -12.83 6.12
N ARG A 336 15.89 -11.86 6.90
CA ARG A 336 16.67 -11.11 7.87
C ARG A 336 16.99 -12.03 9.05
N VAL A 337 18.22 -12.55 9.08
CA VAL A 337 18.69 -13.49 10.11
C VAL A 337 19.33 -12.74 11.29
N PRO A 338 19.26 -13.28 12.52
CA PRO A 338 19.85 -12.64 13.70
C PRO A 338 21.38 -12.54 13.58
N ASN A 339 21.95 -11.47 14.13
CA ASN A 339 23.39 -11.43 14.38
C ASN A 339 23.76 -12.35 15.57
N LYS A 340 25.05 -12.52 15.84
CA LYS A 340 25.54 -13.40 16.91
C LYS A 340 24.91 -13.10 18.27
N GLN A 341 24.84 -11.84 18.68
CA GLN A 341 24.32 -11.44 19.98
C GLN A 341 22.81 -11.76 20.10
N LEU A 342 22.04 -11.46 19.06
CA LEU A 342 20.61 -11.71 19.04
C LEU A 342 20.31 -13.22 19.01
N LEU A 343 21.12 -14.00 18.29
CA LEU A 343 21.01 -15.45 18.26
C LEU A 343 21.31 -16.08 19.64
N GLU A 344 22.38 -15.66 20.31
CA GLU A 344 22.73 -16.14 21.66
C GLU A 344 21.65 -15.76 22.69
N TRP A 345 21.06 -14.57 22.56
CA TRP A 345 19.90 -14.16 23.37
C TRP A 345 18.71 -15.09 23.15
N ALA A 346 18.36 -15.34 21.88
CA ALA A 346 17.23 -16.19 21.51
C ALA A 346 17.42 -17.64 21.98
N GLN A 347 18.63 -18.19 21.83
CA GLN A 347 18.96 -19.55 22.24
C GLN A 347 18.77 -19.77 23.74
N ARG A 348 19.13 -18.80 24.59
CA ARG A 348 18.90 -18.91 26.04
C ARG A 348 17.42 -18.97 26.38
N ILE A 349 16.61 -18.09 25.79
CA ILE A 349 15.16 -18.05 26.03
C ILE A 349 14.51 -19.35 25.55
N VAL A 350 14.85 -19.81 24.34
CA VAL A 350 14.29 -21.06 23.80
C VAL A 350 14.73 -22.28 24.63
N ALA A 351 15.96 -22.30 25.14
CA ALA A 351 16.42 -23.36 26.05
C ALA A 351 15.63 -23.37 27.37
N GLU A 352 15.30 -22.21 27.94
CA GLU A 352 14.44 -22.07 29.12
C GLU A 352 12.98 -22.45 28.83
N MET A 353 12.53 -22.30 27.58
CA MET A 353 11.21 -22.76 27.15
C MET A 353 11.12 -24.30 27.14
N GLY A 354 12.15 -24.99 26.65
CA GLY A 354 12.04 -26.42 26.34
C GLY A 354 10.96 -26.66 25.28
N ASP A 355 10.18 -27.73 25.43
CA ASP A 355 9.16 -28.14 24.43
C ASP A 355 7.82 -27.36 24.56
N ARG A 356 7.72 -26.42 25.50
CA ARG A 356 6.46 -25.69 25.73
C ARG A 356 6.26 -24.60 24.64
N PRO A 357 5.00 -24.29 24.28
CA PRO A 357 4.72 -23.14 23.41
C PRO A 357 5.09 -21.80 24.08
N PRO A 358 5.45 -20.77 23.30
CA PRO A 358 5.75 -19.44 23.82
C PRO A 358 4.52 -18.78 24.44
N LYS A 359 4.73 -18.04 25.54
CA LYS A 359 3.69 -17.36 26.32
C LYS A 359 3.83 -15.84 26.34
N THR A 360 4.97 -15.31 25.93
CA THR A 360 5.23 -13.86 25.89
C THR A 360 5.71 -13.45 24.50
N THR A 361 5.57 -12.17 24.18
CA THR A 361 6.10 -11.61 22.92
C THR A 361 7.60 -11.85 22.80
N ALA A 362 8.37 -11.69 23.87
CA ALA A 362 9.81 -11.96 23.86
C ALA A 362 10.13 -13.44 23.54
N GLU A 363 9.38 -14.38 24.13
CA GLU A 363 9.53 -15.82 23.84
C GLU A 363 9.17 -16.15 22.38
N VAL A 364 8.11 -15.53 21.84
CA VAL A 364 7.74 -15.66 20.43
C VAL A 364 8.89 -15.19 19.54
N TYR A 365 9.39 -13.97 19.73
CA TYR A 365 10.44 -13.42 18.87
C TYR A 365 11.79 -14.11 19.04
N ALA A 366 12.10 -14.66 20.22
CA ALA A 366 13.24 -15.53 20.41
C ALA A 366 13.12 -16.81 19.57
N ARG A 367 11.97 -17.50 19.61
CA ARG A 367 11.71 -18.67 18.77
C ARG A 367 11.83 -18.34 17.28
N GLU A 368 11.29 -17.20 16.87
CA GLU A 368 11.36 -16.74 15.48
C GLU A 368 12.81 -16.50 15.02
N GLN A 369 13.71 -16.00 15.88
CA GLN A 369 15.13 -15.85 15.51
C GLN A 369 15.81 -17.18 15.20
N ILE A 370 15.50 -18.24 15.96
CA ILE A 370 16.02 -19.59 15.70
C ILE A 370 15.54 -20.08 14.33
N ILE A 371 14.24 -19.97 14.06
CA ILE A 371 13.61 -20.41 12.81
C ILE A 371 14.22 -19.67 11.61
N LEU A 372 14.38 -18.35 11.68
CA LEU A 372 14.97 -17.58 10.57
C LEU A 372 16.44 -17.94 10.35
N ASN A 373 17.21 -18.16 11.43
CA ASN A 373 18.58 -18.61 11.34
C ASN A 373 18.71 -20.01 10.71
N GLU A 374 17.76 -20.91 10.93
CA GLU A 374 17.77 -22.23 10.29
C GLU A 374 17.36 -22.17 8.82
N ARG A 375 16.34 -21.37 8.49
CA ARG A 375 15.80 -21.30 7.13
C ARG A 375 16.68 -20.51 6.16
N GLN A 376 17.27 -19.40 6.60
CA GLN A 376 18.14 -18.47 5.84
C GLN A 376 17.48 -17.77 4.63
N ALA A 377 16.69 -18.47 3.83
CA ALA A 377 16.03 -17.98 2.62
C ALA A 377 14.73 -18.77 2.36
N THR A 378 13.94 -18.25 1.42
CA THR A 378 12.75 -18.91 0.87
C THR A 378 12.63 -18.61 -0.62
N GLU A 379 11.72 -19.30 -1.29
CA GLU A 379 11.26 -18.94 -2.63
C GLU A 379 9.81 -18.49 -2.53
N ILE A 380 9.48 -17.38 -3.19
CA ILE A 380 8.12 -16.86 -3.25
C ILE A 380 7.56 -16.95 -4.68
N VAL A 381 6.24 -16.89 -4.80
CA VAL A 381 5.52 -16.97 -6.08
C VAL A 381 4.75 -15.67 -6.34
N VAL A 382 5.01 -15.02 -7.46
CA VAL A 382 4.30 -13.83 -7.94
C VAL A 382 3.61 -14.18 -9.25
N GLN A 383 2.36 -13.77 -9.42
CA GLN A 383 1.59 -14.01 -10.64
C GLN A 383 0.94 -12.72 -11.14
N ALA A 384 0.67 -12.68 -12.44
CA ALA A 384 -0.28 -11.74 -13.02
C ALA A 384 -1.25 -12.50 -13.93
N LEU A 385 -2.51 -12.09 -13.92
CA LEU A 385 -3.58 -12.60 -14.77
C LEU A 385 -4.20 -11.45 -15.56
N ARG A 386 -4.63 -11.73 -16.79
CA ARG A 386 -5.47 -10.86 -17.60
C ARG A 386 -6.75 -11.61 -17.97
N ILE A 387 -7.89 -10.95 -17.77
CA ILE A 387 -9.21 -11.40 -18.21
C ILE A 387 -9.80 -10.26 -19.05
N GLY A 388 -9.67 -10.33 -20.37
CA GLY A 388 -10.01 -9.19 -21.23
C GLY A 388 -9.17 -7.95 -20.91
N GLU A 389 -9.80 -6.90 -20.36
CA GLU A 389 -9.17 -5.61 -20.01
C GLU A 389 -8.95 -5.40 -18.51
N ILE A 390 -9.30 -6.38 -17.65
CA ILE A 390 -8.95 -6.35 -16.23
C ILE A 390 -7.76 -7.26 -15.95
N ALA A 391 -6.89 -6.80 -15.06
CA ALA A 391 -5.78 -7.58 -14.51
C ALA A 391 -5.95 -7.90 -13.03
N ILE A 392 -5.33 -9.00 -12.63
CA ILE A 392 -5.05 -9.34 -11.23
C ILE A 392 -3.55 -9.47 -11.10
N ALA A 393 -2.94 -8.68 -10.22
CA ALA A 393 -1.57 -8.92 -9.74
C ALA A 393 -1.62 -9.63 -8.39
N THR A 394 -0.64 -10.46 -8.08
CA THR A 394 -0.61 -11.18 -6.80
C THR A 394 0.62 -10.88 -5.97
N THR A 395 0.49 -10.97 -4.66
CA THR A 395 1.62 -10.96 -3.73
C THR A 395 1.47 -12.12 -2.73
N PRO A 396 2.54 -12.84 -2.36
CA PRO A 396 2.47 -13.94 -1.39
C PRO A 396 2.60 -13.44 0.06
N ASN A 397 2.38 -12.16 0.30
CA ASN A 397 2.73 -11.45 1.52
C ASN A 397 1.56 -10.62 2.05
N GLU A 398 1.72 -10.06 3.25
CA GLU A 398 0.88 -8.97 3.77
C GLU A 398 1.51 -7.63 3.34
N THR A 399 0.94 -7.02 2.32
CA THR A 399 1.47 -5.83 1.65
C THR A 399 0.75 -4.57 2.05
N TYR A 400 1.47 -3.45 2.05
CA TYR A 400 0.89 -2.15 2.39
C TYR A 400 0.05 -1.65 1.23
N ALA A 401 -0.94 -0.80 1.49
CA ALA A 401 -1.76 -0.19 0.45
C ALA A 401 -0.92 0.53 -0.63
N LEU A 402 0.22 1.14 -0.24
CA LEU A 402 1.18 1.75 -1.16
C LEU A 402 1.73 0.74 -2.20
N THR A 403 2.01 -0.50 -1.79
CA THR A 403 2.45 -1.57 -2.69
C THR A 403 1.37 -1.90 -3.73
N GLY A 404 0.10 -1.92 -3.30
CA GLY A 404 -1.05 -2.04 -4.20
C GLY A 404 -1.13 -0.90 -5.21
N TRP A 405 -0.96 0.35 -4.75
CA TRP A 405 -0.95 1.53 -5.62
C TRP A 405 0.17 1.51 -6.66
N LYS A 406 1.39 1.08 -6.29
CA LYS A 406 2.51 0.91 -7.22
C LYS A 406 2.15 -0.01 -8.39
N LEU A 407 1.46 -1.13 -8.10
CA LEU A 407 1.00 -2.07 -9.13
C LEU A 407 -0.16 -1.50 -9.95
N LYS A 408 -1.20 -0.96 -9.29
CA LYS A 408 -2.40 -0.45 -9.96
C LYS A 408 -2.09 0.72 -10.90
N LEU A 409 -1.35 1.73 -10.44
CA LEU A 409 -1.11 2.96 -11.19
C LEU A 409 -0.14 2.78 -12.36
N GLN A 410 0.75 1.80 -12.26
CA GLN A 410 1.70 1.48 -13.33
C GLN A 410 1.23 0.34 -14.22
N SER A 411 0.21 -0.44 -13.84
CA SER A 411 -0.31 -1.54 -14.67
C SER A 411 -0.59 -1.07 -16.11
N PRO A 412 -0.26 -1.87 -17.15
CA PRO A 412 -0.66 -1.57 -18.51
C PRO A 412 -2.19 -1.60 -18.71
N LEU A 413 -2.95 -2.20 -17.79
CA LEU A 413 -4.40 -2.36 -17.85
C LEU A 413 -5.06 -1.42 -16.84
N ALA A 414 -6.05 -0.63 -17.30
CA ALA A 414 -6.65 0.42 -16.48
C ALA A 414 -7.36 -0.13 -15.23
N HIS A 415 -8.01 -1.29 -15.37
CA HIS A 415 -8.59 -2.01 -14.26
C HIS A 415 -7.59 -3.05 -13.77
N THR A 416 -7.07 -2.86 -12.58
CA THR A 416 -6.15 -3.80 -11.94
C THR A 416 -6.52 -3.92 -10.47
N MET A 417 -6.74 -5.15 -10.00
CA MET A 417 -6.83 -5.45 -8.57
C MET A 417 -5.59 -6.19 -8.11
N VAL A 418 -5.31 -6.17 -6.82
CA VAL A 418 -4.16 -6.86 -6.23
C VAL A 418 -4.67 -7.82 -5.17
N ILE A 419 -4.42 -9.11 -5.36
CA ILE A 419 -4.77 -10.15 -4.39
C ILE A 419 -3.51 -10.54 -3.65
N GLU A 420 -3.48 -10.23 -2.36
CA GLU A 420 -2.36 -10.61 -1.49
C GLU A 420 -2.58 -11.96 -0.82
N LEU A 421 -1.58 -12.45 -0.07
CA LEU A 421 -1.56 -13.81 0.50
C LEU A 421 -1.91 -14.90 -0.53
N ALA A 422 -1.43 -14.69 -1.76
CA ALA A 422 -1.67 -15.53 -2.91
C ALA A 422 -0.43 -16.37 -3.21
N ASN A 423 -0.61 -17.69 -3.26
CA ASN A 423 0.42 -18.70 -3.50
C ASN A 423 1.54 -18.72 -2.45
N GLY A 424 1.31 -18.11 -1.30
CA GLY A 424 2.24 -18.05 -0.17
C GLY A 424 1.67 -17.23 0.99
N GLY A 425 2.48 -17.13 2.03
CA GLY A 425 2.17 -16.46 3.28
C GLY A 425 3.45 -15.97 3.95
N ASP A 426 4.31 -15.28 3.20
CA ASP A 426 5.68 -14.96 3.60
C ASP A 426 5.77 -13.68 4.46
N GLY A 427 4.70 -13.36 5.18
CA GLY A 427 4.61 -12.27 6.14
C GLY A 427 4.58 -10.87 5.52
N TYR A 428 4.75 -9.85 6.36
CA TYR A 428 4.81 -8.44 5.99
C TYR A 428 6.06 -8.10 5.19
N ILE A 429 5.87 -7.27 4.17
CA ILE A 429 6.94 -6.59 3.43
C ILE A 429 6.64 -5.09 3.33
N PRO A 430 6.89 -4.32 4.40
CA PRO A 430 6.79 -2.86 4.34
C PRO A 430 7.67 -2.30 3.21
N PRO A 431 7.27 -1.18 2.58
CA PRO A 431 8.16 -0.39 1.76
C PRO A 431 9.50 -0.09 2.47
N PRO A 432 10.65 -0.05 1.77
CA PRO A 432 11.98 0.04 2.39
C PRO A 432 12.15 1.17 3.42
N GLU A 433 11.52 2.31 3.17
CA GLU A 433 11.55 3.50 4.02
C GLU A 433 10.89 3.31 5.39
N GLN A 434 10.06 2.27 5.58
CA GLN A 434 9.43 1.95 6.85
C GLN A 434 10.38 1.24 7.83
N TYR A 435 11.38 0.51 7.32
CA TYR A 435 12.27 -0.30 8.19
C TYR A 435 13.07 0.52 9.21
N PRO A 436 13.64 1.69 8.87
CA PRO A 436 14.29 2.54 9.86
C PRO A 436 13.35 3.03 10.97
N LEU A 437 12.02 3.01 10.75
CA LEU A 437 11.03 3.41 11.74
C LEU A 437 10.59 2.25 12.67
N GLY A 438 11.03 1.03 12.42
CA GLY A 438 10.67 -0.12 13.24
C GLY A 438 9.16 -0.42 13.25
N GLY A 439 8.69 -1.00 14.36
CA GLY A 439 7.31 -1.44 14.53
C GLY A 439 7.04 -2.89 14.14
N TYR A 440 5.85 -3.36 14.50
CA TYR A 440 5.47 -4.77 14.40
C TYR A 440 5.77 -5.41 13.04
N ASN A 441 5.48 -4.71 11.94
CA ASN A 441 5.66 -5.22 10.58
C ASN A 441 7.12 -5.30 10.10
N THR A 442 8.08 -4.88 10.94
CA THR A 442 9.50 -4.85 10.60
C THR A 442 10.34 -5.81 11.45
N TRP A 443 9.78 -6.31 12.56
CA TRP A 443 10.50 -7.18 13.48
C TRP A 443 10.73 -8.54 12.82
N PRO A 444 12.00 -8.98 12.64
CA PRO A 444 12.29 -10.22 11.93
C PRO A 444 11.60 -11.42 12.59
N ALA A 445 10.62 -11.99 11.89
CA ALA A 445 9.92 -13.23 12.22
C ALA A 445 9.38 -13.85 10.92
N ARG A 446 8.87 -15.08 10.92
CA ARG A 446 8.13 -15.63 9.77
C ARG A 446 7.01 -14.69 9.29
N SER A 447 6.41 -13.93 10.21
CA SER A 447 5.39 -12.91 9.92
C SER A 447 5.94 -11.62 9.30
N ALA A 448 7.25 -11.38 9.28
CA ALA A 448 7.86 -10.16 8.71
C ALA A 448 9.36 -10.38 8.45
N GLY A 449 9.70 -11.45 7.74
CA GLY A 449 11.05 -12.02 7.78
C GLY A 449 11.92 -11.68 6.58
N LEU A 450 11.30 -11.40 5.42
CA LEU A 450 12.02 -11.22 4.16
C LEU A 450 12.94 -10.00 4.20
N GLU A 451 13.99 -10.00 3.39
CA GLU A 451 14.94 -8.89 3.27
C GLU A 451 14.28 -7.53 2.96
N VAL A 452 14.92 -6.43 3.35
CA VAL A 452 14.39 -5.05 3.22
C VAL A 452 13.93 -4.72 1.79
N MET A 453 14.61 -5.28 0.78
CA MET A 453 14.32 -5.05 -0.62
C MET A 453 13.30 -6.02 -1.23
N ALA A 454 12.59 -6.81 -0.41
CA ALA A 454 11.57 -7.74 -0.89
C ALA A 454 10.42 -7.02 -1.60
N GLU A 455 9.89 -5.93 -1.02
CA GLU A 455 8.76 -5.19 -1.61
C GLU A 455 9.08 -4.64 -3.01
N PRO A 456 10.20 -3.92 -3.25
CA PRO A 456 10.53 -3.45 -4.59
C PRO A 456 10.75 -4.59 -5.60
N LYS A 457 11.33 -5.72 -5.17
CA LYS A 457 11.53 -6.89 -6.03
C LYS A 457 10.20 -7.51 -6.47
N ILE A 458 9.26 -7.65 -5.52
CA ILE A 458 7.92 -8.19 -5.79
C ILE A 458 7.12 -7.25 -6.69
N VAL A 459 7.13 -5.94 -6.41
CA VAL A 459 6.48 -4.93 -7.27
C VAL A 459 7.04 -5.00 -8.68
N GLN A 460 8.36 -5.05 -8.83
CA GLN A 460 8.98 -5.11 -10.14
C GLN A 460 8.61 -6.38 -10.91
N ALA A 461 8.61 -7.53 -10.24
CA ALA A 461 8.19 -8.80 -10.84
C ALA A 461 6.70 -8.76 -11.24
N GLY A 462 5.82 -8.25 -10.36
CA GLY A 462 4.40 -8.08 -10.65
C GLY A 462 4.16 -7.19 -11.87
N LEU A 463 4.87 -6.06 -11.98
CA LEU A 463 4.77 -5.19 -13.15
C LEU A 463 5.30 -5.85 -14.44
N GLN A 464 6.39 -6.62 -14.37
CA GLN A 464 6.89 -7.38 -15.52
C GLN A 464 5.90 -8.44 -15.99
N LEU A 465 5.26 -9.14 -15.05
CA LEU A 465 4.22 -10.12 -15.36
C LEU A 465 2.97 -9.44 -15.95
N LEU A 466 2.58 -8.27 -15.43
CA LEU A 466 1.50 -7.46 -15.99
C LEU A 466 1.79 -7.03 -17.44
N GLU A 467 3.02 -6.58 -17.72
CA GLU A 467 3.48 -6.28 -19.09
C GLU A 467 3.42 -7.50 -20.00
N GLN A 468 3.84 -8.66 -19.50
CA GLN A 468 3.80 -9.93 -20.23
C GLN A 468 2.37 -10.35 -20.57
N VAL A 469 1.44 -10.37 -19.61
CA VAL A 469 0.05 -10.80 -19.87
C VAL A 469 -0.74 -9.78 -20.68
N ALA A 470 -0.39 -8.50 -20.61
CA ALA A 470 -1.01 -7.44 -21.40
C ALA A 470 -0.40 -7.27 -22.81
N GLY A 471 0.81 -7.78 -23.05
CA GLY A 471 1.52 -7.62 -24.32
C GLY A 471 1.92 -6.18 -24.63
N ARG A 472 1.95 -5.29 -23.63
CA ARG A 472 2.27 -3.85 -23.79
C ARG A 472 2.97 -3.30 -22.54
N PRO A 473 3.79 -2.24 -22.67
CA PRO A 473 4.56 -1.71 -21.55
C PRO A 473 3.67 -1.11 -20.47
N ARG A 474 4.19 -1.07 -19.24
CA ARG A 474 3.57 -0.44 -18.09
C ARG A 474 3.35 1.06 -18.32
N ARG A 475 2.35 1.63 -17.65
CA ARG A 475 2.13 3.09 -17.61
C ARG A 475 3.23 3.74 -16.76
N LYS A 476 3.70 4.90 -17.20
CA LYS A 476 4.49 5.77 -16.33
C LYS A 476 3.53 6.52 -15.42
N TYR A 477 3.66 6.35 -14.11
CA TYR A 477 2.93 7.19 -13.17
C TYR A 477 3.45 8.63 -13.27
N GLN A 478 2.51 9.54 -13.41
CA GLN A 478 2.72 10.96 -13.27
C GLN A 478 1.42 11.53 -12.75
N GLN A 479 1.48 12.15 -11.57
CA GLN A 479 0.31 12.79 -11.00
C GLN A 479 -0.18 13.91 -11.94
N THR A 480 -1.49 14.01 -12.08
CA THR A 480 -2.11 15.04 -12.91
C THR A 480 -1.83 16.44 -12.37
N ARG A 481 -1.92 17.45 -13.24
CA ARG A 481 -1.74 18.86 -12.88
C ARG A 481 -3.08 19.59 -12.96
N GLY A 482 -3.59 20.00 -11.81
CA GLY A 482 -4.71 20.92 -11.69
C GLY A 482 -4.30 22.37 -11.96
N SER A 483 -5.24 23.28 -11.71
CA SER A 483 -5.06 24.72 -11.98
C SER A 483 -3.91 25.35 -11.16
N ALA A 484 -3.75 24.98 -9.89
CA ALA A 484 -2.71 25.51 -9.01
C ALA A 484 -1.32 24.99 -9.39
N ALA A 485 -1.18 23.68 -9.62
CA ALA A 485 0.07 23.08 -10.09
C ALA A 485 0.51 23.65 -11.45
N ALA A 486 -0.44 23.88 -12.36
CA ALA A 486 -0.19 24.51 -13.65
C ALA A 486 0.25 25.98 -13.50
N ALA A 487 -0.40 26.75 -12.63
CA ALA A 487 -0.04 28.14 -12.35
C ALA A 487 1.36 28.25 -11.73
N LEU A 488 1.69 27.36 -10.81
CA LEU A 488 3.02 27.28 -10.19
C LEU A 488 4.08 26.98 -11.25
N ALA A 489 3.87 25.97 -12.10
CA ALA A 489 4.79 25.69 -13.21
C ALA A 489 4.93 26.88 -14.18
N ALA A 490 3.81 27.56 -14.51
CA ALA A 490 3.79 28.72 -15.39
C ALA A 490 4.53 29.94 -14.80
N ALA A 491 4.64 30.03 -13.47
CA ALA A 491 5.41 31.05 -12.77
C ALA A 491 6.94 30.85 -12.91
N LYS A 492 7.37 29.75 -13.56
CA LYS A 492 8.77 29.40 -13.86
C LYS A 492 9.66 29.41 -12.61
N PRO A 493 9.35 28.56 -11.62
CA PRO A 493 10.25 28.37 -10.49
C PRO A 493 11.59 27.85 -10.99
N MET A 494 12.64 28.19 -10.25
CA MET A 494 13.98 27.66 -10.47
C MET A 494 14.06 26.16 -10.12
N ALA A 495 13.25 25.70 -9.17
CA ALA A 495 13.05 24.28 -8.85
C ALA A 495 11.64 24.08 -8.27
N TYR A 496 11.02 22.92 -8.55
CA TYR A 496 9.67 22.61 -8.09
C TYR A 496 9.50 21.11 -7.83
N TRP A 497 9.27 20.70 -6.59
CA TRP A 497 9.06 19.30 -6.22
C TRP A 497 7.63 19.12 -5.70
N ARG A 498 6.91 18.19 -6.32
CA ARG A 498 5.52 17.83 -5.97
C ARG A 498 5.43 16.72 -4.92
N LEU A 499 6.54 16.07 -4.60
CA LEU A 499 6.62 15.05 -3.55
C LEU A 499 5.58 13.91 -3.71
N ASP A 500 5.25 13.57 -4.95
CA ASP A 500 4.26 12.58 -5.37
C ASP A 500 4.87 11.19 -5.63
N GLU A 501 6.14 10.99 -5.26
CA GLU A 501 6.84 9.74 -5.50
C GLU A 501 6.30 8.59 -4.63
N PHE A 502 6.42 7.35 -5.13
CA PHE A 502 6.13 6.13 -4.37
C PHE A 502 7.29 5.67 -3.48
N ALA A 503 8.49 6.19 -3.72
CA ALA A 503 9.74 5.72 -3.12
C ALA A 503 10.87 6.75 -3.32
N GLY A 504 11.81 6.74 -2.39
CA GLY A 504 13.07 7.49 -2.48
C GLY A 504 14.17 6.76 -3.26
N PRO A 505 15.39 7.33 -3.30
CA PRO A 505 15.80 8.54 -2.60
C PRO A 505 15.60 9.82 -3.42
N ARG A 506 14.94 9.79 -4.58
CA ARG A 506 14.89 10.95 -5.49
C ARG A 506 13.54 11.67 -5.42
N ALA A 507 13.57 12.97 -5.12
CA ALA A 507 12.45 13.89 -5.33
C ALA A 507 12.59 14.53 -6.72
N VAL A 508 11.60 14.34 -7.59
CA VAL A 508 11.67 14.71 -9.01
C VAL A 508 11.33 16.19 -9.19
N ASP A 509 12.18 16.90 -9.94
CA ASP A 509 11.94 18.29 -10.30
C ASP A 509 10.91 18.42 -11.43
N SER A 510 9.75 18.97 -11.09
CA SER A 510 8.62 19.30 -11.96
C SER A 510 8.75 20.64 -12.67
N SER A 511 9.78 21.45 -12.40
CA SER A 511 10.00 22.76 -13.05
C SER A 511 10.49 22.65 -14.49
N GLY A 512 11.06 21.50 -14.87
CA GLY A 512 11.73 21.29 -16.15
C GLY A 512 13.21 21.70 -16.16
N GLN A 513 13.78 22.09 -15.01
CA GLN A 513 15.18 22.49 -14.88
C GLN A 513 16.12 21.32 -14.50
N ASN A 514 15.58 20.12 -14.29
CA ASN A 514 16.29 18.90 -13.91
C ASN A 514 17.08 19.05 -12.60
N ARG A 515 16.50 19.74 -11.62
CA ARG A 515 17.08 19.95 -10.28
C ARG A 515 16.50 18.98 -9.27
N ASP A 516 16.56 17.68 -9.58
CA ASP A 516 16.11 16.64 -8.65
C ASP A 516 16.79 16.82 -7.28
N ALA A 517 16.04 16.56 -6.22
CA ALA A 517 16.54 16.59 -4.84
C ALA A 517 16.62 15.17 -4.27
N ILE A 518 17.25 15.03 -3.11
CA ILE A 518 17.51 13.73 -2.48
C ILE A 518 16.82 13.65 -1.12
N TYR A 519 15.95 12.66 -0.95
CA TYR A 519 15.39 12.27 0.34
C TYR A 519 16.46 11.58 1.19
N GLU A 520 16.63 12.05 2.41
CA GLU A 520 17.31 11.33 3.49
C GLU A 520 16.38 10.27 4.09
N PRO A 521 16.91 9.26 4.82
CA PRO A 521 16.07 8.32 5.59
C PRO A 521 15.13 9.04 6.57
N GLY A 522 13.98 8.44 6.86
CA GLY A 522 12.94 9.03 7.72
C GLY A 522 11.91 9.87 6.96
N VAL A 523 11.68 9.55 5.68
CA VAL A 523 10.61 10.12 4.84
C VAL A 523 9.74 8.99 4.29
N LEU A 524 8.42 9.14 4.41
CA LEU A 524 7.39 8.22 3.95
C LEU A 524 6.61 8.85 2.79
N PHE A 525 6.05 8.00 1.93
CA PHE A 525 5.65 8.42 0.58
C PHE A 525 4.16 8.23 0.30
N PHE A 526 3.68 8.99 -0.68
CA PHE A 526 2.37 8.84 -1.28
C PHE A 526 1.16 9.10 -0.36
N LEU A 527 1.36 9.84 0.73
CA LEU A 527 0.28 10.26 1.63
C LEU A 527 -0.60 11.34 0.97
N GLU A 528 -1.74 11.64 1.56
CA GLU A 528 -2.61 12.71 1.06
C GLU A 528 -1.98 14.10 1.26
N GLY A 529 -1.91 14.86 0.17
CA GLY A 529 -1.48 16.25 0.07
C GLY A 529 -2.63 17.26 0.22
N PRO A 530 -2.36 18.56 0.24
CA PRO A 530 -3.37 19.60 0.29
C PRO A 530 -4.14 19.68 -1.03
N ARG A 531 -5.42 20.05 -0.94
CA ARG A 531 -6.17 20.69 -2.04
C ARG A 531 -6.12 19.95 -3.38
N SER A 532 -6.48 18.67 -3.33
CA SER A 532 -6.67 17.79 -4.51
C SER A 532 -7.50 18.45 -5.62
N ASP A 533 -8.50 19.25 -5.25
CA ASP A 533 -9.40 19.97 -6.17
C ASP A 533 -8.71 20.96 -7.12
N VAL A 534 -7.54 21.48 -6.74
CA VAL A 534 -6.80 22.47 -7.53
C VAL A 534 -5.39 22.05 -7.90
N TYR A 535 -4.76 21.12 -7.17
CA TYR A 535 -3.45 20.57 -7.52
C TYR A 535 -3.53 19.38 -8.49
N CYS A 536 -4.65 18.67 -8.52
CA CYS A 536 -4.88 17.53 -9.40
C CYS A 536 -6.06 17.78 -10.34
N ALA A 537 -6.23 16.89 -11.33
CA ALA A 537 -7.36 16.83 -12.23
C ALA A 537 -8.17 15.55 -11.98
N ASP A 538 -9.39 15.49 -12.54
CA ASP A 538 -10.23 14.29 -12.60
C ASP A 538 -10.53 13.62 -11.24
N GLY A 539 -10.50 14.40 -10.15
CA GLY A 539 -10.73 13.91 -8.80
C GLY A 539 -9.58 13.06 -8.23
N GLU A 540 -8.39 13.09 -8.83
CA GLU A 540 -7.21 12.44 -8.28
C GLU A 540 -6.79 13.09 -6.96
N THR A 541 -6.41 12.27 -5.97
CA THR A 541 -5.90 12.73 -4.68
C THR A 541 -4.51 13.37 -4.85
N ASN A 542 -4.30 14.55 -4.25
CA ASN A 542 -2.96 15.13 -4.18
C ASN A 542 -2.04 14.27 -3.30
N ARG A 543 -0.76 14.09 -3.66
CA ARG A 543 0.17 13.17 -3.02
C ARG A 543 1.34 13.94 -2.43
N ALA A 544 1.68 13.62 -1.20
CA ALA A 544 2.69 14.31 -0.42
C ALA A 544 3.63 13.33 0.31
N ALA A 545 4.75 13.85 0.78
CA ALA A 545 5.70 13.12 1.62
C ALA A 545 5.50 13.46 3.11
N HIS A 546 5.58 12.45 3.97
CA HIS A 546 5.58 12.61 5.43
C HIS A 546 7.00 12.44 5.98
N PHE A 547 7.46 13.44 6.72
CA PHE A 547 8.76 13.49 7.35
C PHE A 547 8.63 13.02 8.80
N ALA A 548 9.37 11.96 9.13
CA ALA A 548 9.52 11.40 10.47
C ALA A 548 10.92 11.74 11.02
N GLY A 549 11.32 13.01 10.88
CA GLY A 549 12.66 13.51 11.21
C GLY A 549 13.70 13.43 10.08
N GLY A 550 13.36 12.86 8.91
CA GLY A 550 14.19 12.93 7.70
C GLY A 550 14.15 14.32 7.04
N ARG A 551 14.92 14.50 5.95
CA ARG A 551 14.98 15.75 5.17
C ARG A 551 15.03 15.47 3.67
N ILE A 552 14.85 16.51 2.86
CA ILE A 552 15.26 16.57 1.46
C ILE A 552 16.50 17.48 1.39
N GLU A 553 17.58 17.03 0.76
CA GLU A 553 18.76 17.85 0.42
C GLU A 553 18.75 18.22 -1.08
N THR A 554 19.08 19.47 -1.39
CA THR A 554 19.31 19.94 -2.76
C THR A 554 20.35 21.06 -2.82
N ARG A 555 20.87 21.32 -4.02
CA ARG A 555 21.76 22.45 -4.32
C ARG A 555 21.16 23.36 -5.39
N LEU A 556 20.97 24.62 -5.02
CA LEU A 556 20.38 25.65 -5.89
C LEU A 556 21.43 26.73 -6.19
N ALA A 557 22.39 26.38 -7.03
CA ALA A 557 23.44 27.30 -7.47
C ALA A 557 22.87 28.56 -8.15
N GLY A 558 23.54 29.68 -7.95
CA GLY A 558 23.15 30.98 -8.52
C GLY A 558 22.13 31.76 -7.69
N LEU A 559 21.52 31.14 -6.68
CA LEU A 559 20.62 31.82 -5.76
C LEU A 559 21.42 32.75 -4.82
N LYS A 560 21.20 34.06 -4.92
CA LYS A 560 21.87 35.06 -4.08
C LYS A 560 21.00 35.43 -2.87
N ASP A 561 20.89 36.71 -2.57
CA ASP A 561 20.08 37.30 -1.50
C ASP A 561 18.68 37.73 -1.96
N ARG A 562 18.26 37.31 -3.15
CA ARG A 562 16.94 37.61 -3.72
C ARG A 562 16.28 36.31 -4.14
N TYR A 563 15.24 35.87 -3.43
CA TYR A 563 14.54 34.63 -3.71
C TYR A 563 13.16 34.58 -3.07
N THR A 564 12.37 33.59 -3.48
CA THR A 564 11.16 33.19 -2.77
C THR A 564 11.13 31.68 -2.65
N LEU A 565 10.88 31.18 -1.45
CA LEU A 565 10.46 29.81 -1.20
C LEU A 565 8.94 29.80 -1.01
N SER A 566 8.25 28.85 -1.60
CA SER A 566 6.82 28.58 -1.43
C SER A 566 6.61 27.09 -1.20
N LEU A 567 5.81 26.69 -0.21
CA LEU A 567 5.44 25.28 -0.01
C LEU A 567 4.17 25.14 0.83
N TRP A 568 3.60 23.95 0.84
CA TRP A 568 2.61 23.53 1.82
C TRP A 568 3.25 22.70 2.93
N PHE A 569 2.80 22.90 4.16
CA PHE A 569 3.21 22.13 5.33
C PHE A 569 2.01 21.71 6.17
N TRP A 570 2.14 20.54 6.79
CA TRP A 570 1.19 19.98 7.74
C TRP A 570 1.98 19.56 8.98
N ASN A 571 1.70 20.20 10.11
CA ASN A 571 2.46 19.98 11.34
C ASN A 571 1.87 18.80 12.15
N GLY A 572 2.68 17.76 12.34
CA GLY A 572 2.37 16.59 13.14
C GLY A 572 2.71 16.74 14.63
N MET A 573 3.57 17.68 15.01
CA MET A 573 4.00 17.87 16.40
C MET A 573 3.09 18.84 17.18
N PRO A 574 2.79 18.56 18.46
CA PRO A 574 2.11 19.53 19.31
C PRO A 574 3.03 20.70 19.68
N ALA A 575 2.46 21.89 19.85
CA ALA A 575 3.20 23.13 20.12
C ALA A 575 3.95 23.12 21.46
N ASP A 576 3.54 22.28 22.39
CA ASP A 576 4.14 22.08 23.71
C ASP A 576 5.03 20.81 23.79
N GLY A 577 5.22 20.09 22.67
CA GLY A 577 5.95 18.82 22.66
C GLY A 577 7.47 18.93 22.78
N ARG A 578 8.06 20.07 22.38
CA ARG A 578 9.51 20.37 22.47
C ARG A 578 9.78 21.88 22.30
N GLU A 579 11.03 22.30 22.46
CA GLU A 579 11.46 23.72 22.40
C GLU A 579 11.13 24.41 21.06
N THR A 580 11.32 23.70 19.95
CA THR A 580 10.92 24.09 18.59
C THR A 580 10.05 22.99 18.00
N ALA A 581 8.80 23.27 17.67
CA ALA A 581 7.88 22.26 17.16
C ALA A 581 8.42 21.58 15.89
N GLY A 582 9.11 22.31 15.02
CA GLY A 582 9.98 21.74 13.98
C GLY A 582 10.46 22.76 12.95
N TRP A 583 11.58 22.49 12.29
CA TRP A 583 12.07 23.31 11.18
C TRP A 583 11.56 22.78 9.84
N ILE A 584 10.95 23.66 9.05
CA ILE A 584 10.36 23.34 7.74
C ILE A 584 11.43 23.36 6.65
N CYS A 585 12.26 24.40 6.65
CA CYS A 585 13.33 24.54 5.67
C CYS A 585 14.54 25.28 6.22
N SER A 586 15.68 25.06 5.58
CA SER A 586 16.94 25.67 5.96
C SER A 586 17.85 25.84 4.76
N ARG A 587 18.37 27.05 4.56
CA ARG A 587 19.51 27.31 3.70
C ARG A 587 20.76 27.40 4.57
N GLY A 588 21.66 26.42 4.45
CA GLY A 588 22.80 26.28 5.35
C GLY A 588 23.78 25.21 4.89
N HIS A 589 24.93 25.11 5.56
CA HIS A 589 25.88 24.01 5.32
C HIS A 589 25.43 22.75 6.04
N ASN A 590 25.52 21.60 5.39
CA ASN A 590 25.11 20.34 6.01
C ASN A 590 25.90 20.08 7.31
N HIS A 591 25.20 19.65 8.36
CA HIS A 591 25.73 19.34 9.69
C HIS A 591 26.40 20.52 10.42
N GLY A 592 26.06 21.76 10.07
CA GLY A 592 26.57 22.95 10.76
C GLY A 592 25.55 24.08 10.81
N LEU A 593 25.44 24.74 11.96
CA LEU A 593 24.74 26.02 12.11
C LEU A 593 25.80 27.12 12.19
N GLY A 594 25.82 27.99 11.18
CA GLY A 594 26.77 29.10 11.10
C GLY A 594 26.10 30.46 11.26
N PRO A 595 26.88 31.54 11.22
CA PRO A 595 26.35 32.90 11.32
C PRO A 595 25.55 33.33 10.08
N HIS A 596 25.61 32.54 9.00
CA HIS A 596 24.90 32.73 7.76
C HIS A 596 23.82 31.67 7.60
N GLY A 597 22.72 32.01 6.94
CA GLY A 597 21.66 31.06 6.63
C GLY A 597 20.29 31.57 7.02
N ASP A 598 19.27 31.08 6.33
CA ASP A 598 17.89 31.39 6.62
C ASP A 598 17.16 30.09 6.99
N HIS A 599 16.44 30.11 8.10
CA HIS A 599 15.75 28.96 8.67
C HIS A 599 14.30 29.35 8.98
N LEU A 600 13.35 28.53 8.52
CA LEU A 600 11.92 28.74 8.73
C LEU A 600 11.35 27.50 9.41
N GLY A 601 10.51 27.70 10.43
CA GLY A 601 9.92 26.60 11.20
C GLY A 601 8.64 27.00 11.90
N VAL A 602 8.19 26.12 12.80
CA VAL A 602 7.10 26.38 13.75
C VAL A 602 7.68 26.33 15.16
N GLY A 603 7.38 27.36 15.94
CA GLY A 603 7.86 27.51 17.30
C GLY A 603 7.24 26.51 18.27
N GLY A 604 8.00 26.17 19.30
CA GLY A 604 7.60 25.33 20.42
C GLY A 604 7.71 26.08 21.75
N THR A 605 7.89 25.36 22.85
CA THR A 605 7.87 25.91 24.22
C THR A 605 8.88 27.02 24.50
N ALA A 606 10.03 27.02 23.82
CA ALA A 606 11.11 27.99 24.06
C ALA A 606 11.04 29.23 23.15
N THR A 607 10.13 29.24 22.17
CA THR A 607 10.05 30.28 21.13
C THR A 607 8.65 30.90 21.09
N ALA A 608 7.84 30.55 20.09
CA ALA A 608 6.47 31.00 19.90
C ALA A 608 5.60 29.77 19.58
N PRO A 609 5.05 29.09 20.60
CA PRO A 609 4.33 27.83 20.43
C PRO A 609 3.28 27.91 19.33
N GLY A 610 3.38 27.02 18.34
CA GLY A 610 2.41 26.88 17.26
C GLY A 610 2.44 28.02 16.23
N ARG A 611 3.38 28.96 16.27
CA ARG A 611 3.48 30.06 15.30
C ARG A 611 4.67 29.87 14.37
N LEU A 612 4.60 30.44 13.16
CA LEU A 612 5.78 30.50 12.30
C LEU A 612 6.93 31.19 13.02
N ILE A 613 8.14 30.67 12.84
CA ILE A 613 9.37 31.28 13.30
C ILE A 613 10.38 31.40 12.16
N PHE A 614 11.13 32.50 12.14
CA PHE A 614 12.23 32.72 11.20
C PHE A 614 13.51 33.06 11.95
N GLN A 615 14.61 32.46 11.54
CA GLN A 615 15.94 32.71 12.08
C GLN A 615 16.94 32.92 10.95
N HIS A 616 17.75 33.97 11.08
CA HIS A 616 18.93 34.17 10.25
C HIS A 616 20.19 33.91 11.09
N GLY A 617 21.08 33.03 10.60
CA GLY A 617 22.32 32.65 11.27
C GLY A 617 22.12 31.81 12.55
N ASP A 618 23.12 31.78 13.42
CA ASP A 618 23.14 30.97 14.65
C ASP A 618 22.61 31.68 15.90
N ALA A 619 22.33 30.89 16.94
CA ALA A 619 21.88 31.38 18.25
C ALA A 619 23.02 31.95 19.12
N HIS A 620 24.30 31.74 18.76
CA HIS A 620 25.45 32.17 19.56
C HIS A 620 25.63 33.70 19.58
N ARG A 621 24.88 34.45 18.76
CA ARG A 621 24.77 35.91 18.82
C ARG A 621 23.63 36.44 19.70
N GLY A 622 22.91 35.58 20.44
CA GLY A 622 21.77 35.99 21.27
C GLY A 622 20.49 36.31 20.47
N THR A 623 20.46 35.94 19.19
CA THR A 623 19.34 36.12 18.26
C THR A 623 18.26 35.08 18.53
N LYS A 624 17.15 35.52 19.14
CA LYS A 624 15.92 34.71 19.22
C LYS A 624 15.25 34.67 17.84
N PRO A 625 14.64 33.54 17.43
CA PRO A 625 13.83 33.49 16.23
C PRO A 625 12.73 34.56 16.26
N LEU A 626 12.53 35.23 15.12
CA LEU A 626 11.40 36.11 14.91
C LEU A 626 10.14 35.26 14.83
N ALA A 627 9.06 35.70 15.47
CA ALA A 627 7.81 34.96 15.53
C ALA A 627 6.70 35.64 14.75
N GLY A 628 5.87 34.84 14.08
CA GLY A 628 4.61 35.26 13.49
C GLY A 628 3.53 35.49 14.55
N ARG A 629 2.33 35.83 14.08
CA ARG A 629 1.18 36.20 14.93
C ARG A 629 0.16 35.08 15.02
N THR A 630 -0.06 34.37 13.91
CA THR A 630 -1.08 33.32 13.79
C THR A 630 -0.61 32.01 14.41
N GLU A 631 -1.44 31.47 15.31
CA GLU A 631 -1.31 30.11 15.81
C GLU A 631 -1.82 29.12 14.76
N ILE A 632 -1.02 28.11 14.47
CA ILE A 632 -1.27 27.07 13.48
C ILE A 632 -1.79 25.85 14.21
N ALA A 633 -3.02 25.46 13.89
CA ALA A 633 -3.60 24.24 14.39
C ALA A 633 -2.77 23.03 13.92
N ARG A 634 -2.44 22.15 14.86
CA ARG A 634 -1.86 20.84 14.57
C ARG A 634 -2.76 20.09 13.57
N TRP A 635 -2.14 19.33 12.67
CA TRP A 635 -2.82 18.50 11.68
C TRP A 635 -3.69 19.26 10.67
N THR A 636 -3.29 20.48 10.33
CA THR A 636 -3.90 21.25 9.25
C THR A 636 -2.87 21.59 8.17
N TRP A 637 -3.30 21.52 6.91
CA TRP A 637 -2.49 21.99 5.79
C TRP A 637 -2.45 23.52 5.77
N ASN A 638 -1.25 24.07 5.69
CA ASN A 638 -1.01 25.50 5.60
C ASN A 638 0.01 25.78 4.49
N HIS A 639 -0.15 26.90 3.81
CA HIS A 639 0.80 27.37 2.80
C HIS A 639 1.71 28.44 3.41
N VAL A 640 3.00 28.39 3.11
CA VAL A 640 3.96 29.42 3.51
C VAL A 640 4.77 29.89 2.31
N ALA A 641 5.04 31.20 2.27
CA ALA A 641 6.01 31.79 1.36
C ALA A 641 7.03 32.66 2.11
N LEU A 642 8.31 32.31 2.02
CA LEU A 642 9.43 33.11 2.51
C LEU A 642 10.02 33.92 1.35
N VAL A 643 9.87 35.23 1.39
CA VAL A 643 10.41 36.17 0.40
C VAL A 643 11.62 36.87 0.99
N ARG A 644 12.76 36.77 0.31
CA ARG A 644 13.95 37.56 0.61
C ARG A 644 14.26 38.53 -0.53
N GLU A 645 14.46 39.79 -0.18
CA GLU A 645 14.86 40.87 -1.07
C GLU A 645 16.02 41.66 -0.45
N GLY A 646 17.24 41.17 -0.64
CA GLY A 646 18.41 41.70 0.06
C GLY A 646 18.28 41.44 1.56
N GLN A 647 18.29 42.50 2.36
CA GLN A 647 18.11 42.42 3.81
C GLN A 647 16.64 42.26 4.24
N ALA A 648 15.69 42.64 3.38
CA ALA A 648 14.28 42.56 3.71
C ALA A 648 13.79 41.11 3.59
N VAL A 649 13.23 40.58 4.68
CA VAL A 649 12.60 39.27 4.74
C VAL A 649 11.13 39.44 5.10
N ARG A 650 10.26 38.78 4.34
CA ARG A 650 8.82 38.71 4.57
C ARG A 650 8.37 37.24 4.51
N VAL A 651 7.62 36.80 5.50
CA VAL A 651 7.02 35.45 5.52
C VAL A 651 5.51 35.59 5.47
N TYR A 652 4.89 34.99 4.47
CA TYR A 652 3.44 34.99 4.27
C TYR A 652 2.86 33.62 4.66
N LEU A 653 1.68 33.61 5.25
CA LEU A 653 0.94 32.41 5.63
C LEU A 653 -0.41 32.41 4.90
N ASN A 654 -0.77 31.27 4.31
CA ASN A 654 -2.07 31.00 3.67
C ASN A 654 -2.51 32.08 2.66
N GLY A 655 -1.56 32.55 1.85
CA GLY A 655 -1.81 33.55 0.81
C GLY A 655 -2.35 34.90 1.31
N GLN A 656 -2.18 35.23 2.60
CA GLN A 656 -2.62 36.51 3.14
C GLN A 656 -1.80 37.66 2.55
N PRO A 657 -2.41 38.83 2.28
CA PRO A 657 -1.70 39.97 1.68
C PRO A 657 -0.68 40.62 2.62
N GLN A 658 -0.88 40.47 3.94
CA GLN A 658 0.03 40.98 4.96
C GLN A 658 0.98 39.87 5.42
N PRO A 659 2.30 40.12 5.51
CA PRO A 659 3.24 39.13 6.00
C PRO A 659 3.02 38.86 7.49
N GLU A 660 3.17 37.59 7.90
CA GLU A 660 3.18 37.14 9.29
C GLU A 660 4.46 37.55 10.02
N ILE A 661 5.59 37.52 9.31
CA ILE A 661 6.89 37.99 9.80
C ILE A 661 7.44 38.98 8.79
N GLU A 662 7.89 40.13 9.26
CA GLU A 662 8.60 41.12 8.45
C GLU A 662 9.78 41.67 9.23
N ALA A 663 10.98 41.61 8.64
CA ALA A 663 12.20 42.06 9.30
C ALA A 663 13.31 42.42 8.30
N ASN A 664 14.27 43.21 8.79
CA ASN A 664 15.53 43.44 8.11
C ASN A 664 16.63 42.63 8.82
N VAL A 665 17.19 41.65 8.12
CA VAL A 665 18.27 40.77 8.60
C VAL A 665 19.45 40.80 7.62
N PRO A 666 20.67 40.44 8.05
CA PRO A 666 21.83 40.43 7.16
C PRO A 666 21.61 39.61 5.88
N ALA A 667 22.25 40.03 4.80
CA ALA A 667 22.24 39.38 3.48
C ALA A 667 23.66 38.92 3.11
N ASP A 668 24.33 38.31 4.06
CA ASP A 668 25.77 38.05 4.04
C ASP A 668 26.12 36.61 3.63
N PHE A 669 25.33 36.02 2.72
CA PHE A 669 25.57 34.66 2.24
C PHE A 669 26.94 34.54 1.53
N PRO A 670 27.83 33.64 1.96
CA PRO A 670 29.11 33.45 1.31
C PRO A 670 28.97 32.83 -0.08
N ALA A 671 30.04 32.88 -0.87
CA ALA A 671 30.09 32.19 -2.16
C ALA A 671 29.91 30.67 -1.96
N GLY A 672 29.12 30.03 -2.83
CA GLY A 672 28.84 28.59 -2.73
C GLY A 672 27.82 28.22 -1.63
N PHE A 673 27.09 29.19 -1.07
CA PHE A 673 26.03 28.94 -0.09
C PHE A 673 24.72 28.50 -0.78
N ASP A 674 24.77 27.37 -1.49
CA ASP A 674 23.71 26.88 -2.37
C ASP A 674 22.96 25.65 -1.84
N GLN A 675 23.34 25.11 -0.68
CA GLN A 675 22.67 23.97 -0.06
C GLN A 675 21.35 24.39 0.62
N TRP A 676 20.32 23.59 0.37
CA TRP A 676 19.00 23.71 0.95
C TRP A 676 18.54 22.38 1.52
N PHE A 677 17.84 22.48 2.65
CA PHE A 677 17.17 21.38 3.32
C PHE A 677 15.68 21.71 3.44
N PHE A 678 14.84 20.73 3.13
CA PHE A 678 13.41 20.75 3.43
C PHE A 678 13.08 19.60 4.37
N GLY A 679 12.13 19.80 5.28
CA GLY A 679 11.84 18.83 6.34
C GLY A 679 12.81 18.89 7.52
N GLY A 680 13.66 19.92 7.61
CA GLY A 680 14.56 20.08 8.76
C GLY A 680 15.54 21.23 8.65
N ARG A 681 16.33 21.40 9.70
CA ARG A 681 17.43 22.39 9.74
C ARG A 681 18.74 21.76 9.28
N CYS A 682 19.67 22.57 8.79
CA CYS A 682 20.95 22.10 8.25
C CYS A 682 21.79 21.30 9.26
N ASP A 683 21.62 21.55 10.57
CA ASP A 683 22.28 20.87 11.69
C ASP A 683 21.50 19.68 12.27
N ASN A 684 20.34 19.31 11.69
CA ASN A 684 19.40 18.28 12.18
C ASN A 684 18.75 18.55 13.54
N ASP A 685 18.87 19.76 14.10
CA ASP A 685 18.09 20.11 15.28
C ASP A 685 16.60 20.17 14.91
N SER A 686 15.77 19.49 15.71
CA SER A 686 14.31 19.59 15.65
C SER A 686 13.74 19.48 14.23
N ASN A 687 14.17 18.46 13.47
CA ASN A 687 13.67 18.20 12.12
C ASN A 687 12.15 18.04 12.08
N TRP A 688 11.58 18.27 10.90
CA TRP A 688 10.15 18.27 10.68
C TRP A 688 9.52 16.91 10.97
N GLU A 689 8.34 16.97 11.56
CA GLU A 689 7.53 15.84 11.97
C GLU A 689 6.11 16.10 11.46
N GLY A 690 5.83 15.66 10.24
CA GLY A 690 4.64 16.06 9.50
C GLY A 690 4.84 16.03 7.98
N ARG A 691 3.90 16.57 7.21
CA ARG A 691 3.93 16.47 5.74
C ARG A 691 4.41 17.77 5.12
N LEU A 692 5.10 17.67 3.98
CA LEU A 692 5.37 18.80 3.10
C LEU A 692 4.84 18.46 1.71
N ASP A 693 4.49 19.48 0.94
CA ASP A 693 4.08 19.33 -0.44
C ASP A 693 4.35 20.59 -1.28
N GLU A 694 4.39 20.44 -2.61
CA GLU A 694 4.37 21.51 -3.60
C GLU A 694 5.49 22.55 -3.36
N ILE A 695 6.71 22.07 -3.09
CA ILE A 695 7.89 22.90 -2.76
C ILE A 695 8.40 23.58 -4.03
N ALA A 696 8.35 24.92 -4.06
CA ALA A 696 8.82 25.73 -5.18
C ALA A 696 9.81 26.81 -4.72
N VAL A 697 10.93 26.93 -5.43
CA VAL A 697 11.93 27.97 -5.20
C VAL A 697 12.06 28.86 -6.43
N PHE A 698 11.99 30.17 -6.22
CA PHE A 698 12.14 31.21 -7.24
C PHE A 698 13.44 31.98 -6.98
N ASP A 699 14.16 32.34 -8.04
CA ASP A 699 15.37 33.16 -8.01
C ASP A 699 15.08 34.68 -7.98
N ARG A 700 13.85 35.03 -7.60
CA ARG A 700 13.35 36.40 -7.49
C ARG A 700 12.38 36.52 -6.32
N PRO A 701 12.23 37.72 -5.73
CA PRO A 701 11.16 37.98 -4.78
C PRO A 701 9.81 37.99 -5.52
N LEU A 702 8.82 37.28 -4.99
CA LEU A 702 7.43 37.35 -5.44
C LEU A 702 6.68 38.43 -4.66
N SER A 703 5.73 39.08 -5.34
CA SER A 703 4.75 39.97 -4.72
C SER A 703 3.67 39.19 -3.95
N ALA A 704 2.98 39.87 -3.02
CA ALA A 704 1.86 39.27 -2.31
C ALA A 704 0.73 38.77 -3.24
N GLU A 705 0.50 39.46 -4.37
CA GLU A 705 -0.49 39.04 -5.38
C GLU A 705 -0.06 37.76 -6.11
N GLU A 706 1.23 37.62 -6.44
CA GLU A 706 1.76 36.38 -7.01
C GLU A 706 1.65 35.23 -6.02
N ILE A 707 1.99 35.46 -4.75
CA ILE A 707 1.91 34.45 -3.68
C ILE A 707 0.46 33.98 -3.48
N ALA A 708 -0.51 34.90 -3.48
CA ALA A 708 -1.93 34.54 -3.34
C ALA A 708 -2.42 33.63 -4.48
N LYS A 709 -1.84 33.73 -5.67
CA LYS A 709 -2.15 32.83 -6.81
C LYS A 709 -1.53 31.44 -6.66
N LEU A 710 -0.44 31.31 -5.91
CA LEU A 710 0.22 30.02 -5.64
C LEU A 710 -0.49 29.22 -4.52
N ALA A 711 -1.37 29.86 -3.75
CA ALA A 711 -2.11 29.26 -2.65
C ALA A 711 -3.62 29.59 -2.76
N PRO A 712 -4.31 29.10 -3.81
CA PRO A 712 -5.73 29.36 -3.99
C PRO A 712 -6.53 28.82 -2.80
N ARG A 713 -7.40 29.68 -2.25
CA ARG A 713 -8.22 29.37 -1.07
C ARG A 713 -9.28 28.32 -1.30
#